data_AF-A0A0U1QQ09-F1
#
_entry.id   AF-A0A0U1QQ09-F1
#
_cell.length_a   1.000
_cell.length_b   1.000
_cell.length_c   1.000
_cell.angle_alpha   90.00
_cell.angle_beta   90.00
_cell.angle_gamma   90.00
#
_symmetry.space_group_name_H-M   'P 1'
#
loop_
_entity.id
_entity.type
_entity.pdbx_description
1 polymer ?
#
loop_
_entity_poly.entity_id
_entity_poly.type
_entity_poly.pdbx_seq_one_letter_code
_entity_poly.pdbx_strand_id
1 'polypeptide(L)'
;MGRRREKIYDELTRQCAQLGKKKLLEVSGVSASDLADALDIMRSNVSAELNELVREKRVIKFVTRPVLYVPAELIQQQFGDAVDTYEIKCASIKEWFDQERTREKNEDPFSHLIGSDKSLKKSVKQAKSAIVYPPRGLHTLILGPTGSGKTLFAHMMHNYAISIKRINENAPFIDFNCADYYNNPQLLIGQLFGYVKGAFTGAARDQDGIVAKADGGILFLDEIHRLPPEGQEMLFYFMDTGRYSKLGETGNKHDARVLIIGATTADPESALLQTFLRRVPVMINIPNFQSRSVSEQIELTKFLLSREAHRTHHKFHVSADVIKALIGSVTFGNIGQLKSNVQLICAQGFLDSMNQDYVELDAKMLPAEMQEGLHRISHQPKINQELNKLLPLYLVVTGSKDPLLNDVDQYEPPFDLYKMISGKYDSLIEEGLSAHDIRKMVMEDIKNQVKKFYQKASSELVNAVVDQRVAALSKDLEMICARVLGQHLSHQFVSLLSVHLSSFLERPLRRIDGSPDAAMFPFAQKDYEAAVEIASLIDRHLHVTLPEVEVVYIAFLIGSFVELSQQRNVGIVVAAHGPQTASSMVSVVKELMGDYPIAAVDMPLSLNFGDIFENIVDAVRSVDQGAGVLMMVDMGSLYYFEEKISRGAKVRVKAIDMVSTPMVLDAVKNANYLHMDLNGIVDSLYKLRRTVGLEARGTQSERQKAILTICTTGSGIAKRIKNIVSMYLRNITDEEIIVIPVSIEDLYDVAQKMQNKYEVVASIGAKNPKLEGVPYITLSQFVGGEGQEILQSVLAGRTMPMKDNPSHIIVKGVCVDSLQDMLMYLNPKRAVAAILEFNEAVQKAIHLHFKNATQIRIVMHLAFALEREIARAPLTYEGARTAEKKRLLRQLEPTMTVLQNRLNIQLGEGELYYFIDMLIDEFGKEIVYERSAQN
;
A
#
# COMPACT_ATOMS: atom_id res chain seq x y z
N MET A 1 64.95 21.66 5.57
CA MET A 1 64.37 21.77 4.22
C MET A 1 62.86 22.01 4.23
N GLY A 2 62.06 21.39 5.13
CA GLY A 2 60.59 21.57 5.16
C GLY A 2 60.05 23.01 5.31
N ARG A 3 60.72 23.91 6.05
CA ARG A 3 60.25 25.31 6.24
C ARG A 3 60.19 26.16 4.96
N ARG A 4 60.95 25.79 3.92
CA ARG A 4 60.96 26.52 2.64
C ARG A 4 59.84 26.04 1.72
N ARG A 5 59.64 24.71 1.69
CA ARG A 5 58.59 24.06 0.89
C ARG A 5 57.20 24.48 1.33
N GLU A 6 56.93 24.51 2.64
CA GLU A 6 55.64 24.99 3.17
C GLU A 6 55.41 26.47 2.83
N LYS A 7 56.42 27.33 2.94
CA LYS A 7 56.30 28.74 2.53
C LYS A 7 55.94 28.91 1.05
N ILE A 8 56.48 28.06 0.18
CA ILE A 8 56.15 28.07 -1.26
C ILE A 8 54.72 27.58 -1.49
N TYR A 9 54.28 26.55 -0.76
CA TYR A 9 52.90 26.03 -0.84
C TYR A 9 51.87 27.03 -0.32
N ASP A 10 52.14 27.68 0.82
CA ASP A 10 51.25 28.70 1.41
C ASP A 10 51.08 29.90 0.48
N GLU A 11 52.17 30.37 -0.12
CA GLU A 11 52.15 31.49 -1.06
C GLU A 11 51.44 31.13 -2.38
N LEU A 12 51.66 29.93 -2.90
CA LEU A 12 50.91 29.40 -4.05
C LEU A 12 49.40 29.35 -3.74
N THR A 13 49.03 28.87 -2.55
CA THR A 13 47.64 28.79 -2.11
C THR A 13 47.01 30.17 -1.98
N ARG A 14 47.75 31.14 -1.41
CA ARG A 14 47.32 32.53 -1.28
C ARG A 14 47.06 33.19 -2.64
N GLN A 15 47.98 33.06 -3.59
CA GLN A 15 47.84 33.65 -4.92
C GLN A 15 46.73 32.98 -5.74
N CYS A 16 46.60 31.65 -5.68
CA CYS A 16 45.51 30.95 -6.37
C CYS A 16 44.14 31.23 -5.74
N ALA A 17 44.03 31.40 -4.43
CA ALA A 17 42.78 31.76 -3.76
C ALA A 17 42.27 33.15 -4.18
N GLN A 18 43.16 34.10 -4.47
CA GLN A 18 42.80 35.46 -4.93
C GLN A 18 42.28 35.51 -6.38
N LEU A 19 42.54 34.48 -7.19
CA LEU A 19 42.14 34.43 -8.59
C LEU A 19 40.65 34.09 -8.76
N GLY A 20 40.02 33.35 -7.85
CA GLY A 20 38.61 32.96 -7.96
C GLY A 20 38.29 32.05 -9.17
N LYS A 21 37.11 31.40 -9.17
CA LYS A 21 36.78 30.31 -10.12
C LYS A 21 36.84 30.70 -11.61
N LYS A 22 36.34 31.89 -11.97
CA LYS A 22 36.32 32.37 -13.38
C LYS A 22 37.71 32.68 -13.93
N LYS A 23 38.58 33.29 -13.11
CA LYS A 23 39.92 33.71 -13.51
C LYS A 23 40.92 32.55 -13.47
N LEU A 24 40.71 31.56 -12.60
CA LEU A 24 41.49 30.32 -12.59
C LEU A 24 41.37 29.55 -13.92
N LEU A 25 40.16 29.53 -14.50
CA LEU A 25 39.87 28.92 -15.81
C LEU A 25 40.57 29.64 -16.98
N GLU A 26 40.87 30.93 -16.83
CA GLU A 26 41.52 31.74 -17.87
C GLU A 26 43.05 31.75 -17.74
N VAL A 27 43.58 31.85 -16.51
CA VAL A 27 45.02 32.07 -16.26
C VAL A 27 45.78 30.77 -15.97
N SER A 28 45.08 29.67 -15.68
CA SER A 28 45.64 28.31 -15.54
C SER A 28 46.65 28.09 -14.39
N GLY A 29 46.77 29.03 -13.44
CA GLY A 29 47.58 28.88 -12.22
C GLY A 29 48.64 29.96 -12.05
N VAL A 30 49.66 29.67 -11.23
CA VAL A 30 50.78 30.58 -10.93
C VAL A 30 52.10 29.96 -11.39
N SER A 31 53.01 30.74 -11.97
CA SER A 31 54.29 30.22 -12.45
C SER A 31 55.35 30.19 -11.35
N ALA A 32 56.38 29.35 -11.53
CA ALA A 32 57.53 29.35 -10.62
C ALA A 32 58.32 30.68 -10.63
N SER A 33 58.15 31.52 -11.65
CA SER A 33 58.75 32.86 -11.69
C SER A 33 57.98 33.83 -10.78
N ASP A 34 56.66 33.81 -10.83
CA ASP A 34 55.81 34.69 -10.01
C ASP A 34 56.01 34.42 -8.51
N LEU A 35 56.15 33.13 -8.14
CA LEU A 35 56.46 32.72 -6.77
C LEU A 35 57.90 33.04 -6.36
N ALA A 36 58.84 33.01 -7.30
CA ALA A 36 60.23 33.39 -7.05
C ALA A 36 60.34 34.88 -6.73
N ASP A 37 59.64 35.72 -7.50
CA ASP A 37 59.61 37.17 -7.32
C ASP A 37 58.87 37.57 -6.02
N ALA A 38 57.78 36.87 -5.68
CA ALA A 38 57.01 37.13 -4.46
C ALA A 38 57.75 36.75 -3.16
N LEU A 39 58.58 35.70 -3.21
CA LEU A 39 59.26 35.15 -2.02
C LEU A 39 60.74 35.56 -1.90
N ASP A 40 61.27 36.30 -2.88
CA ASP A 40 62.70 36.60 -3.04
C ASP A 40 63.58 35.33 -3.01
N ILE A 41 63.16 34.33 -3.78
CA ILE A 41 63.83 33.03 -3.88
C ILE A 41 64.24 32.77 -5.33
N MET A 42 65.47 32.27 -5.56
CA MET A 42 65.88 31.82 -6.90
C MET A 42 64.86 30.84 -7.52
N ARG A 43 64.37 31.16 -8.72
CA ARG A 43 63.41 30.36 -9.50
C ARG A 43 63.74 28.87 -9.60
N SER A 44 65.03 28.53 -9.75
CA SER A 44 65.49 27.13 -9.82
C SER A 44 65.12 26.34 -8.57
N ASN A 45 65.19 26.97 -7.40
CA ASN A 45 64.81 26.35 -6.14
C ASN A 45 63.29 26.26 -5.97
N VAL A 46 62.55 27.29 -6.37
CA VAL A 46 61.07 27.25 -6.32
C VAL A 46 60.53 26.13 -7.21
N SER A 47 61.08 25.99 -8.42
CA SER A 47 60.70 24.92 -9.34
C SER A 47 61.04 23.53 -8.81
N ALA A 48 62.20 23.36 -8.15
CA ALA A 48 62.58 22.08 -7.53
C ALA A 48 61.59 21.66 -6.43
N GLU A 49 61.24 22.58 -5.53
CA GLU A 49 60.29 22.32 -4.42
C GLU A 49 58.85 22.08 -4.93
N LEU A 50 58.41 22.82 -5.95
CA LEU A 50 57.09 22.60 -6.59
C LEU A 50 57.00 21.22 -7.27
N ASN A 51 58.07 20.76 -7.91
CA ASN A 51 58.10 19.41 -8.49
C ASN A 51 58.07 18.31 -7.42
N GLU A 52 58.63 18.55 -6.23
CA GLU A 52 58.46 17.63 -5.09
C GLU A 52 57.02 17.65 -4.56
N LEU A 53 56.39 18.83 -4.43
CA LEU A 53 54.99 18.95 -4.04
C LEU A 53 54.02 18.26 -5.02
N VAL A 54 54.38 18.19 -6.31
CA VAL A 54 53.64 17.42 -7.32
C VAL A 54 53.79 15.91 -7.10
N ARG A 55 55.00 15.43 -6.74
CA ARG A 55 55.21 14.01 -6.37
C ARG A 55 54.47 13.62 -5.10
N GLU A 56 54.34 14.56 -4.16
CA GLU A 56 53.56 14.42 -2.92
C GLU A 56 52.05 14.56 -3.13
N LYS A 57 51.58 14.77 -4.37
CA LYS A 57 50.15 14.93 -4.71
C LYS A 57 49.46 16.14 -4.05
N ARG A 58 50.23 17.15 -3.63
CA ARG A 58 49.71 18.38 -3.02
C ARG A 58 49.48 19.49 -4.04
N VAL A 59 50.20 19.45 -5.15
CA VAL A 59 50.14 20.46 -6.23
C VAL A 59 49.96 19.76 -7.57
N ILE A 60 49.15 20.37 -8.44
CA ILE A 60 48.97 19.93 -9.83
C ILE A 60 49.82 20.82 -10.73
N LYS A 61 50.58 20.19 -11.63
CA LYS A 61 51.45 20.86 -12.60
C LYS A 61 50.83 20.84 -13.98
N PHE A 62 50.62 22.03 -14.54
CA PHE A 62 50.17 22.22 -15.92
C PHE A 62 51.37 22.53 -16.82
N VAL A 63 51.61 21.67 -17.81
CA VAL A 63 52.76 21.76 -18.73
C VAL A 63 52.49 22.76 -19.86
N THR A 64 52.34 24.03 -19.47
CA THR A 64 52.17 25.19 -20.36
C THR A 64 53.49 25.97 -20.54
N ARG A 65 53.48 27.04 -21.35
CA ARG A 65 54.61 27.98 -21.48
C ARG A 65 54.15 29.39 -21.09
N PRO A 66 54.46 29.89 -19.88
CA PRO A 66 55.26 29.27 -18.80
C PRO A 66 54.52 28.10 -18.11
N VAL A 67 55.26 27.24 -17.37
CA VAL A 67 54.67 26.13 -16.58
C VAL A 67 53.93 26.71 -15.37
N LEU A 68 52.72 26.22 -15.13
CA LEU A 68 51.83 26.73 -14.09
C LEU A 68 51.51 25.66 -13.06
N TYR A 69 51.29 26.10 -11.82
CA TYR A 69 51.02 25.25 -10.68
C TYR A 69 49.73 25.70 -9.98
N VAL A 70 48.98 24.75 -9.44
CA VAL A 70 47.75 24.99 -8.67
C VAL A 70 47.69 23.99 -7.50
N PRO A 71 47.28 24.40 -6.28
CA PRO A 71 47.06 23.46 -5.19
C PRO A 71 45.97 22.44 -5.52
N ALA A 72 46.22 21.16 -5.21
CA ALA A 72 45.27 20.08 -5.49
C ALA A 72 43.94 20.27 -4.73
N GLU A 73 44.00 20.71 -3.48
CA GLU A 73 42.81 21.01 -2.66
C GLU A 73 41.92 22.08 -3.27
N LEU A 74 42.50 23.10 -3.91
CA LEU A 74 41.73 24.17 -4.55
C LEU A 74 40.99 23.64 -5.78
N ILE A 75 41.61 22.74 -6.55
CA ILE A 75 40.94 22.08 -7.68
C ILE A 75 39.85 21.14 -7.19
N GLN A 76 40.11 20.35 -6.14
CA GLN A 76 39.10 19.47 -5.52
C GLN A 76 37.89 20.26 -4.98
N GLN A 77 38.13 21.38 -4.29
CA GLN A 77 37.07 22.23 -3.76
C GLN A 77 36.24 22.90 -4.87
N GLN A 78 36.88 23.38 -5.94
CA GLN A 78 36.18 24.16 -6.97
C GLN A 78 35.63 23.32 -8.14
N PHE A 79 36.21 22.15 -8.40
CA PHE A 79 35.95 21.31 -9.57
C PHE A 79 35.71 19.81 -9.26
N GLY A 80 35.77 19.36 -8.00
CA GLY A 80 35.48 17.97 -7.59
C GLY A 80 36.68 17.00 -7.69
N ASP A 81 36.46 15.71 -7.42
CA ASP A 81 37.50 14.66 -7.37
C ASP A 81 38.06 14.23 -8.75
N ALA A 82 37.89 15.05 -9.79
CA ALA A 82 38.16 14.70 -11.18
C ALA A 82 39.67 14.60 -11.56
N VAL A 83 40.59 14.57 -10.59
CA VAL A 83 42.04 14.66 -10.87
C VAL A 83 42.80 13.46 -10.35
N ASP A 84 42.80 12.38 -11.14
CA ASP A 84 43.68 11.22 -10.91
C ASP A 84 45.14 11.47 -11.39
N THR A 85 45.42 12.61 -12.02
CA THR A 85 46.74 12.96 -12.57
C THR A 85 47.26 14.32 -12.11
N TYR A 86 48.45 14.34 -11.50
CA TYR A 86 49.06 15.54 -10.91
C TYR A 86 50.02 16.26 -11.88
N GLU A 87 50.18 15.73 -13.10
CA GLU A 87 50.91 16.37 -14.20
C GLU A 87 50.04 16.32 -15.47
N ILE A 88 49.55 17.47 -15.90
CA ILE A 88 48.58 17.61 -16.97
C ILE A 88 49.22 18.34 -18.16
N LYS A 89 49.20 17.71 -19.33
CA LYS A 89 49.66 18.30 -20.60
C LYS A 89 48.46 18.85 -21.36
N CYS A 90 48.09 20.10 -21.09
CA CYS A 90 47.04 20.82 -21.82
C CYS A 90 47.49 22.25 -22.15
N ALA A 91 46.86 22.90 -23.13
CA ALA A 91 47.18 24.30 -23.46
C ALA A 91 46.52 25.28 -22.49
N SER A 92 45.42 24.88 -21.81
CA SER A 92 44.77 25.64 -20.74
C SER A 92 43.94 24.74 -19.81
N ILE A 93 43.68 25.20 -18.58
CA ILE A 93 42.76 24.51 -17.64
C ILE A 93 41.35 24.39 -18.23
N LYS A 94 40.90 25.39 -19.01
CA LYS A 94 39.60 25.37 -19.69
C LYS A 94 39.47 24.22 -20.69
N GLU A 95 40.50 23.97 -21.49
CA GLU A 95 40.50 22.90 -22.49
C GLU A 95 40.53 21.51 -21.84
N TRP A 96 41.26 21.36 -20.73
CA TRP A 96 41.21 20.15 -19.91
C TRP A 96 39.81 19.95 -19.30
N PHE A 97 39.22 20.99 -18.71
CA PHE A 97 37.88 20.92 -18.12
C PHE A 97 36.78 20.61 -19.15
N ASP A 98 36.88 21.16 -20.36
CA ASP A 98 35.95 20.86 -21.46
C ASP A 98 36.14 19.42 -21.99
N GLN A 99 37.37 18.87 -21.98
CA GLN A 99 37.70 17.49 -22.36
C GLN A 99 37.22 16.45 -21.33
N GLU A 100 37.35 16.72 -20.03
CA GLU A 100 36.77 15.88 -18.96
C GLU A 100 35.23 15.82 -19.10
N ARG A 101 34.58 16.97 -19.33
CA ARG A 101 33.13 17.05 -19.61
C ARG A 101 32.69 16.31 -20.88
N THR A 102 33.56 16.23 -21.90
CA THR A 102 33.26 15.45 -23.11
C THR A 102 33.53 13.96 -22.95
N ARG A 103 34.43 13.55 -22.04
CA ARG A 103 34.60 12.14 -21.65
C ARG A 103 33.38 11.62 -20.88
N GLU A 104 32.85 12.38 -19.94
CA GLU A 104 31.61 12.04 -19.21
C GLU A 104 30.40 11.81 -20.16
N LYS A 105 30.34 12.52 -21.30
CA LYS A 105 29.24 12.37 -22.28
C LYS A 105 29.32 11.14 -23.19
N ASN A 106 30.47 10.47 -23.27
CA ASN A 106 30.69 9.34 -24.21
C ASN A 106 30.90 7.99 -23.50
N GLU A 107 30.86 7.94 -22.17
CA GLU A 107 30.88 6.67 -21.45
C GLU A 107 29.51 5.99 -21.49
N ASP A 108 29.55 4.68 -21.69
CA ASP A 108 28.38 3.81 -21.67
C ASP A 108 27.74 3.83 -20.28
N PRO A 109 26.49 4.31 -20.10
CA PRO A 109 25.88 4.43 -18.77
C PRO A 109 25.82 3.12 -17.99
N PHE A 110 25.78 1.97 -18.68
CA PHE A 110 25.83 0.66 -18.03
C PHE A 110 27.17 0.36 -17.33
N SER A 111 28.27 1.04 -17.66
CA SER A 111 29.56 0.85 -16.99
C SER A 111 29.49 1.15 -15.50
N HIS A 112 28.60 2.06 -15.10
CA HIS A 112 28.38 2.49 -13.71
C HIS A 112 27.59 1.45 -12.89
N LEU A 113 26.95 0.46 -13.53
CA LEU A 113 26.24 -0.59 -12.81
C LEU A 113 27.23 -1.59 -12.20
N ILE A 114 27.12 -1.80 -10.89
CA ILE A 114 27.85 -2.87 -10.20
C ILE A 114 27.41 -4.22 -10.78
N GLY A 115 28.37 -4.97 -11.30
CA GLY A 115 28.14 -6.26 -11.97
C GLY A 115 27.90 -6.17 -13.48
N SER A 116 28.04 -4.98 -14.09
CA SER A 116 27.90 -4.75 -15.55
C SER A 116 28.73 -5.72 -16.41
N ASP A 117 29.97 -6.00 -16.00
CA ASP A 117 30.86 -6.96 -16.65
C ASP A 117 30.87 -8.36 -16.00
N LYS A 118 30.09 -8.56 -14.93
CA LYS A 118 29.99 -9.80 -14.16
C LYS A 118 28.56 -10.37 -14.26
N SER A 119 27.77 -10.36 -13.18
CA SER A 119 26.44 -11.00 -13.12
C SER A 119 25.40 -10.40 -14.08
N LEU A 120 25.54 -9.11 -14.43
CA LEU A 120 24.63 -8.40 -15.34
C LEU A 120 25.11 -8.38 -16.79
N LYS A 121 26.27 -8.96 -17.12
CA LYS A 121 26.88 -8.88 -18.47
C LYS A 121 25.94 -9.29 -19.60
N LYS A 122 25.22 -10.41 -19.42
CA LYS A 122 24.23 -10.88 -20.40
C LYS A 122 23.07 -9.90 -20.51
N SER A 123 22.55 -9.46 -19.36
CA SER A 123 21.43 -8.53 -19.26
C SER A 123 21.74 -7.18 -19.91
N VAL A 124 22.92 -6.62 -19.65
CA VAL A 124 23.43 -5.39 -20.28
C VAL A 124 23.57 -5.57 -21.79
N LYS A 125 24.12 -6.69 -22.26
CA LYS A 125 24.23 -6.95 -23.70
C LYS A 125 22.86 -7.04 -24.39
N GLN A 126 21.89 -7.70 -23.75
CA GLN A 126 20.51 -7.77 -24.25
C GLN A 126 19.86 -6.39 -24.27
N ALA A 127 20.01 -5.61 -23.21
CA ALA A 127 19.49 -4.26 -23.09
C ALA A 127 20.02 -3.33 -24.20
N LYS A 128 21.34 -3.30 -24.39
CA LYS A 128 21.97 -2.52 -25.47
C LYS A 128 21.48 -2.97 -26.84
N SER A 129 21.35 -4.28 -27.06
CA SER A 129 20.84 -4.81 -28.34
C SER A 129 19.40 -4.39 -28.60
N ALA A 130 18.56 -4.43 -27.55
CA ALA A 130 17.17 -4.00 -27.63
C ALA A 130 17.04 -2.52 -27.96
N ILE A 131 17.85 -1.64 -27.33
CA ILE A 131 17.83 -0.19 -27.60
C ILE A 131 18.40 0.14 -28.99
N VAL A 132 19.46 -0.52 -29.43
CA VAL A 132 20.14 -0.21 -30.70
C VAL A 132 19.33 -0.63 -31.93
N TYR A 133 18.47 -1.64 -31.81
CA TYR A 133 17.78 -2.25 -32.94
C TYR A 133 16.85 -1.25 -33.67
N PRO A 134 16.97 -1.08 -35.00
CA PRO A 134 16.14 -0.13 -35.74
C PRO A 134 14.70 -0.65 -35.97
N PRO A 135 13.69 0.23 -36.15
CA PRO A 135 13.81 1.69 -36.21
C PRO A 135 13.78 2.40 -34.85
N ARG A 136 13.24 1.79 -33.78
CA ARG A 136 13.00 2.44 -32.47
C ARG A 136 13.25 1.55 -31.25
N GLY A 137 14.11 0.56 -31.40
CA GLY A 137 14.37 -0.45 -30.38
C GLY A 137 13.32 -1.56 -30.35
N LEU A 138 13.52 -2.52 -29.46
CA LEU A 138 12.64 -3.65 -29.21
C LEU A 138 11.97 -3.52 -27.84
N HIS A 139 10.65 -3.71 -27.80
CA HIS A 139 9.93 -3.84 -26.53
C HIS A 139 10.59 -4.92 -25.68
N THR A 140 10.80 -4.60 -24.41
CA THR A 140 11.62 -5.40 -23.50
C THR A 140 10.84 -5.69 -22.22
N LEU A 141 11.00 -6.90 -21.68
CA LEU A 141 10.49 -7.29 -20.37
C LEU A 141 11.65 -7.65 -19.45
N ILE A 142 11.75 -6.94 -18.33
CA ILE A 142 12.73 -7.15 -17.28
C ILE A 142 12.13 -8.07 -16.21
N LEU A 143 12.70 -9.26 -16.08
CA LEU A 143 12.35 -10.25 -15.08
C LEU A 143 13.30 -10.13 -13.89
N GLY A 144 12.78 -10.26 -12.68
CA GLY A 144 13.62 -10.35 -11.50
C GLY A 144 12.82 -10.17 -10.21
N PRO A 145 13.32 -10.69 -9.09
CA PRO A 145 12.61 -10.64 -7.83
C PRO A 145 12.45 -9.20 -7.32
N THR A 146 11.58 -9.01 -6.34
CA THR A 146 11.32 -7.69 -5.72
C THR A 146 12.62 -7.11 -5.16
N GLY A 147 12.86 -5.82 -5.40
CA GLY A 147 14.05 -5.12 -4.91
C GLY A 147 15.37 -5.52 -5.57
N SER A 148 15.35 -6.18 -6.74
CA SER A 148 16.57 -6.57 -7.49
C SER A 148 17.23 -5.45 -8.31
N GLY A 149 16.57 -4.29 -8.42
CA GLY A 149 17.08 -3.13 -9.19
C GLY A 149 16.50 -2.96 -10.59
N LYS A 150 15.30 -3.49 -10.88
CA LYS A 150 14.64 -3.40 -12.20
C LYS A 150 14.45 -1.97 -12.70
N THR A 151 13.96 -1.07 -11.84
CA THR A 151 13.76 0.35 -12.15
C THR A 151 15.07 1.04 -12.53
N LEU A 152 16.11 0.88 -11.70
CA LEU A 152 17.45 1.41 -11.99
C LEU A 152 17.96 0.89 -13.35
N PHE A 153 17.77 -0.39 -13.64
CA PHE A 153 18.18 -0.99 -14.91
C PHE A 153 17.43 -0.38 -16.11
N ALA A 154 16.14 -0.08 -15.97
CA ALA A 154 15.35 0.61 -17.00
C ALA A 154 15.82 2.06 -17.22
N HIS A 155 16.16 2.80 -16.16
CA HIS A 155 16.78 4.12 -16.31
C HIS A 155 18.13 4.03 -17.05
N MET A 156 18.93 3.00 -16.81
CA MET A 156 20.18 2.81 -17.56
C MET A 156 19.93 2.53 -19.04
N MET A 157 18.86 1.80 -19.38
CA MET A 157 18.43 1.63 -20.77
C MET A 157 18.09 2.97 -21.44
N HIS A 158 17.37 3.84 -20.73
CA HIS A 158 17.03 5.18 -21.20
C HIS A 158 18.26 6.07 -21.38
N ASN A 159 19.13 6.15 -20.37
CA ASN A 159 20.36 6.93 -20.42
C ASN A 159 21.28 6.44 -21.55
N TYR A 160 21.35 5.12 -21.76
CA TYR A 160 22.08 4.55 -22.90
C TYR A 160 21.45 4.96 -24.24
N ALA A 161 20.12 4.96 -24.36
CA ALA A 161 19.43 5.42 -25.57
C ALA A 161 19.73 6.89 -25.91
N ILE A 162 19.82 7.74 -24.88
CA ILE A 162 20.24 9.15 -25.03
C ILE A 162 21.72 9.22 -25.46
N SER A 163 22.61 8.48 -24.79
CA SER A 163 24.06 8.57 -25.05
C SER A 163 24.42 8.16 -26.48
N ILE A 164 23.73 7.18 -27.06
CA ILE A 164 23.91 6.76 -28.45
C ILE A 164 23.02 7.53 -29.45
N LYS A 165 22.35 8.60 -29.01
CA LYS A 165 21.47 9.48 -29.80
C LYS A 165 20.35 8.73 -30.54
N ARG A 166 19.82 7.67 -29.92
CA ARG A 166 18.63 6.95 -30.43
C ARG A 166 17.33 7.68 -30.11
N ILE A 167 17.30 8.36 -28.97
CA ILE A 167 16.23 9.26 -28.56
C ILE A 167 16.83 10.63 -28.24
N ASN A 168 16.01 11.67 -28.26
CA ASN A 168 16.45 13.02 -27.93
C ASN A 168 16.85 13.11 -26.44
N GLU A 169 17.75 14.04 -26.11
CA GLU A 169 18.14 14.30 -24.70
C GLU A 169 16.93 14.70 -23.83
N ASN A 170 15.92 15.34 -24.42
CA ASN A 170 14.66 15.74 -23.75
C ASN A 170 13.52 14.73 -23.96
N ALA A 171 13.80 13.52 -24.45
CA ALA A 171 12.76 12.52 -24.64
C ALA A 171 12.18 12.09 -23.28
N PRO A 172 10.85 11.94 -23.15
CA PRO A 172 10.25 11.58 -21.89
C PRO A 172 10.60 10.14 -21.49
N PHE A 173 10.99 9.96 -20.23
CA PHE A 173 11.01 8.66 -19.56
C PHE A 173 9.92 8.68 -18.50
N ILE A 174 8.84 7.94 -18.72
CA ILE A 174 7.71 7.92 -17.78
C ILE A 174 7.69 6.58 -17.05
N ASP A 175 7.82 6.64 -15.72
CA ASP A 175 7.66 5.51 -14.82
C ASP A 175 6.21 5.35 -14.39
N PHE A 176 5.67 4.14 -14.50
CA PHE A 176 4.34 3.82 -14.04
C PHE A 176 4.30 2.45 -13.36
N ASN A 177 3.99 2.45 -12.07
CA ASN A 177 3.84 1.23 -11.29
C ASN A 177 2.38 0.74 -11.36
N CYS A 178 2.17 -0.42 -12.00
CA CYS A 178 0.82 -0.98 -12.15
C CYS A 178 0.22 -1.47 -10.83
N ALA A 179 1.06 -1.71 -9.80
CA ALA A 179 0.59 -2.17 -8.50
C ALA A 179 -0.20 -1.09 -7.74
N ASP A 180 0.08 0.19 -7.97
CA ASP A 180 -0.56 1.31 -7.26
C ASP A 180 -2.07 1.39 -7.54
N TYR A 181 -2.51 0.89 -8.70
CA TYR A 181 -3.89 0.95 -9.17
C TYR A 181 -4.54 -0.42 -9.37
N TYR A 182 -3.89 -1.52 -8.93
CA TYR A 182 -4.35 -2.89 -9.19
C TYR A 182 -5.78 -3.20 -8.68
N ASN A 183 -6.20 -2.56 -7.58
CA ASN A 183 -7.55 -2.75 -7.02
C ASN A 183 -8.65 -2.08 -7.86
N ASN A 184 -8.30 -1.27 -8.86
CA ASN A 184 -9.26 -0.62 -9.75
C ASN A 184 -8.76 -0.71 -11.22
N PRO A 185 -9.08 -1.81 -11.93
CA PRO A 185 -8.60 -2.06 -13.29
C PRO A 185 -8.95 -0.96 -14.30
N GLN A 186 -10.13 -0.36 -14.17
CA GLN A 186 -10.56 0.72 -15.08
C GLN A 186 -9.74 1.99 -14.88
N LEU A 187 -9.40 2.32 -13.62
CA LEU A 187 -8.51 3.44 -13.31
C LEU A 187 -7.09 3.18 -13.82
N LEU A 188 -6.58 1.95 -13.67
CA LEU A 188 -5.27 1.55 -14.19
C LEU A 188 -5.18 1.74 -15.72
N ILE A 189 -6.16 1.21 -16.47
CA ILE A 189 -6.23 1.36 -17.93
C ILE A 189 -6.44 2.83 -18.31
N GLY A 190 -7.32 3.55 -17.59
CA GLY A 190 -7.59 4.97 -17.81
C GLY A 190 -6.38 5.87 -17.57
N GLN A 191 -5.53 5.60 -16.57
CA GLN A 191 -4.27 6.32 -16.38
C GLN A 191 -3.28 6.03 -17.52
N LEU A 192 -3.24 4.79 -17.99
CA LEU A 192 -2.29 4.36 -19.02
C LEU A 192 -2.64 4.92 -20.41
N PHE A 193 -3.87 4.72 -20.87
CA PHE A 193 -4.32 5.10 -22.22
C PHE A 193 -5.13 6.40 -22.27
N GLY A 194 -5.54 6.93 -21.12
CA GLY A 194 -6.46 8.06 -21.04
C GLY A 194 -7.91 7.59 -21.14
N TYR A 195 -8.82 8.52 -20.90
CA TYR A 195 -10.24 8.26 -20.93
C TYR A 195 -10.99 9.49 -21.41
N VAL A 196 -12.12 9.29 -22.08
CA VAL A 196 -13.06 10.38 -22.38
C VAL A 196 -14.05 10.53 -21.24
N LYS A 197 -14.70 11.69 -21.18
CA LYS A 197 -15.77 11.97 -20.24
C LYS A 197 -16.84 10.87 -20.32
N GLY A 198 -17.18 10.30 -19.17
CA GLY A 198 -18.17 9.23 -19.05
C GLY A 198 -17.67 7.82 -19.34
N ALA A 199 -16.36 7.61 -19.52
CA ALA A 199 -15.79 6.29 -19.77
C ALA A 199 -15.91 5.31 -18.58
N PHE A 200 -15.89 5.80 -17.34
CA PHE A 200 -16.11 5.04 -16.11
C PHE A 200 -16.58 5.98 -14.98
N THR A 201 -16.97 5.42 -13.84
CA THR A 201 -17.40 6.16 -12.65
C THR A 201 -16.28 7.07 -12.12
N GLY A 202 -16.47 8.39 -12.22
CA GLY A 202 -15.46 9.41 -11.86
C GLY A 202 -14.73 10.06 -13.06
N ALA A 203 -14.97 9.60 -14.29
CA ALA A 203 -14.42 10.20 -15.51
C ALA A 203 -15.18 11.49 -15.90
N ALA A 204 -15.02 12.56 -15.12
CA ALA A 204 -15.77 13.81 -15.29
C ALA A 204 -15.32 14.66 -16.50
N ARG A 205 -14.06 14.51 -16.92
CA ARG A 205 -13.45 15.20 -18.06
C ARG A 205 -12.63 14.24 -18.90
N ASP A 206 -12.36 14.62 -20.14
CA ASP A 206 -11.38 13.92 -20.96
C ASP A 206 -9.99 14.08 -20.33
N GLN A 207 -9.25 12.99 -20.23
CA GLN A 207 -7.89 12.99 -19.71
C GLN A 207 -6.97 12.18 -20.64
N ASP A 208 -5.81 12.76 -20.94
CA ASP A 208 -4.75 12.07 -21.66
C ASP A 208 -4.03 11.08 -20.75
N GLY A 209 -3.76 9.90 -21.31
CA GLY A 209 -3.03 8.84 -20.63
C GLY A 209 -1.53 9.06 -20.63
N ILE A 210 -0.86 8.23 -19.85
CA ILE A 210 0.60 8.17 -19.76
C ILE A 210 1.23 7.81 -21.12
N VAL A 211 0.57 6.98 -21.94
CA VAL A 211 1.03 6.66 -23.30
C VAL A 211 1.18 7.94 -24.15
N ALA A 212 0.26 8.90 -24.01
CA ALA A 212 0.33 10.18 -24.71
C ALA A 212 1.53 11.01 -24.21
N LYS A 213 1.74 11.03 -22.89
CA LYS A 213 2.84 11.78 -22.24
C LYS A 213 4.22 11.21 -22.54
N ALA A 214 4.30 9.93 -22.88
CA ALA A 214 5.53 9.23 -23.22
C ALA A 214 5.90 9.31 -24.71
N ASP A 215 5.13 10.04 -25.53
CA ASP A 215 5.35 10.13 -26.98
C ASP A 215 6.78 10.61 -27.32
N GLY A 216 7.44 9.88 -28.22
CA GLY A 216 8.82 10.12 -28.62
C GLY A 216 9.88 9.60 -27.65
N GLY A 217 9.48 8.96 -26.56
CA GLY A 217 10.37 8.47 -25.50
C GLY A 217 10.16 7.01 -25.10
N ILE A 218 10.33 6.74 -23.80
CA ILE A 218 10.27 5.40 -23.21
C ILE A 218 9.21 5.38 -22.10
N LEU A 219 8.38 4.34 -22.10
CA LEU A 219 7.42 4.07 -21.04
C LEU A 219 7.86 2.83 -20.26
N PHE A 220 8.16 3.03 -18.97
CA PHE A 220 8.48 1.95 -18.05
C PHE A 220 7.24 1.53 -17.27
N LEU A 221 6.88 0.25 -17.37
CA LEU A 221 5.73 -0.34 -16.67
C LEU A 221 6.22 -1.33 -15.62
N ASP A 222 6.25 -0.91 -14.36
CA ASP A 222 6.60 -1.81 -13.26
C ASP A 222 5.40 -2.68 -12.86
N GLU A 223 5.70 -3.89 -12.40
CA GLU A 223 4.71 -4.92 -12.04
C GLU A 223 3.65 -5.13 -13.15
N ILE A 224 4.08 -5.20 -14.42
CA ILE A 224 3.19 -5.24 -15.59
C ILE A 224 2.18 -6.40 -15.60
N HIS A 225 2.47 -7.48 -14.87
CA HIS A 225 1.53 -8.60 -14.68
C HIS A 225 0.26 -8.20 -13.89
N ARG A 226 0.24 -7.02 -13.29
CA ARG A 226 -0.93 -6.43 -12.63
C ARG A 226 -1.89 -5.79 -13.62
N LEU A 227 -1.49 -5.56 -14.87
CA LEU A 227 -2.44 -5.13 -15.90
C LEU A 227 -3.46 -6.24 -16.16
N PRO A 228 -4.76 -5.90 -16.15
CA PRO A 228 -5.81 -6.85 -16.50
C PRO A 228 -5.65 -7.29 -17.98
N PRO A 229 -6.22 -8.44 -18.38
CA PRO A 229 -6.13 -8.94 -19.75
C PRO A 229 -6.48 -7.88 -20.80
N GLU A 230 -7.56 -7.11 -20.60
CA GLU A 230 -8.03 -6.07 -21.50
C GLU A 230 -6.97 -4.96 -21.69
N GLY A 231 -6.29 -4.57 -20.60
CA GLY A 231 -5.19 -3.61 -20.65
C GLY A 231 -3.97 -4.15 -21.39
N GLN A 232 -3.66 -5.44 -21.23
CA GLN A 232 -2.61 -6.12 -22.01
C GLN A 232 -2.98 -6.18 -23.50
N GLU A 233 -4.26 -6.35 -23.82
CA GLU A 233 -4.74 -6.34 -25.20
C GLU A 233 -4.56 -4.97 -25.87
N MET A 234 -4.95 -3.91 -25.17
CA MET A 234 -4.74 -2.54 -25.62
C MET A 234 -3.24 -2.22 -25.80
N LEU A 235 -2.39 -2.71 -24.88
CA LEU A 235 -0.96 -2.45 -24.95
C LEU A 235 -0.33 -3.12 -26.17
N PHE A 236 -0.68 -4.38 -26.47
CA PHE A 236 -0.12 -5.02 -27.66
C PHE A 236 -0.69 -4.44 -28.95
N TYR A 237 -1.98 -4.05 -28.98
CA TYR A 237 -2.54 -3.36 -30.14
C TYR A 237 -1.77 -2.04 -30.41
N PHE A 238 -1.42 -1.33 -29.35
CA PHE A 238 -0.56 -0.15 -29.42
C PHE A 238 0.86 -0.48 -29.89
N MET A 239 1.48 -1.56 -29.40
CA MET A 239 2.81 -2.01 -29.86
C MET A 239 2.83 -2.34 -31.37
N ASP A 240 1.78 -3.00 -31.89
CA ASP A 240 1.72 -3.40 -33.30
C ASP A 240 1.42 -2.22 -34.25
N THR A 241 0.60 -1.26 -33.81
CA THR A 241 0.06 -0.21 -34.70
C THR A 241 0.59 1.20 -34.43
N GLY A 242 1.20 1.45 -33.26
CA GLY A 242 1.49 2.79 -32.76
C GLY A 242 0.25 3.62 -32.43
N ARG A 243 -0.93 2.99 -32.42
CA ARG A 243 -2.22 3.65 -32.20
C ARG A 243 -2.92 3.11 -30.97
N TYR A 244 -3.60 4.00 -30.25
CA TYR A 244 -4.43 3.64 -29.11
C TYR A 244 -5.73 4.45 -29.12
N SER A 245 -6.72 4.00 -28.35
CA SER A 245 -7.96 4.74 -28.12
C SER A 245 -8.09 4.97 -26.63
N LYS A 246 -8.61 6.14 -26.25
CA LYS A 246 -8.94 6.40 -24.85
C LYS A 246 -10.08 5.47 -24.41
N LEU A 247 -10.14 5.15 -23.13
CA LEU A 247 -11.25 4.40 -22.57
C LEU A 247 -12.57 5.14 -22.85
N GLY A 248 -13.60 4.43 -23.32
CA GLY A 248 -14.91 5.01 -23.67
C GLY A 248 -14.98 5.73 -25.02
N GLU A 249 -13.86 5.87 -25.74
CA GLU A 249 -13.82 6.55 -27.04
C GLU A 249 -14.12 5.56 -28.19
N THR A 250 -15.05 5.90 -29.08
CA THR A 250 -15.42 5.07 -30.24
C THR A 250 -15.03 5.75 -31.54
N GLY A 251 -14.26 5.05 -32.39
CA GLY A 251 -13.92 5.48 -33.75
C GLY A 251 -12.65 6.33 -33.89
N ASN A 252 -12.25 7.09 -32.86
CA ASN A 252 -11.01 7.87 -32.87
C ASN A 252 -9.81 7.02 -32.44
N LYS A 253 -8.69 7.19 -33.13
CA LYS A 253 -7.40 6.58 -32.80
C LYS A 253 -6.35 7.67 -32.68
N HIS A 254 -5.61 7.65 -31.58
CA HIS A 254 -4.47 8.53 -31.32
C HIS A 254 -3.19 7.81 -31.69
N ASP A 255 -2.26 8.50 -32.33
CA ASP A 255 -0.94 7.97 -32.66
C ASP A 255 0.07 8.40 -31.58
N ALA A 256 0.88 7.47 -31.08
CA ALA A 256 2.03 7.75 -30.23
C ALA A 256 3.19 6.79 -30.54
N ARG A 257 4.42 7.25 -30.31
CA ARG A 257 5.66 6.55 -30.67
C ARG A 257 6.47 6.32 -29.42
N VAL A 258 6.22 5.20 -28.74
CA VAL A 258 6.77 4.91 -27.42
C VAL A 258 7.48 3.56 -27.42
N LEU A 259 8.69 3.51 -26.87
CA LEU A 259 9.36 2.26 -26.57
C LEU A 259 8.93 1.76 -25.18
N ILE A 260 8.25 0.63 -25.13
CA ILE A 260 7.80 0.02 -23.88
C ILE A 260 8.88 -0.86 -23.25
N ILE A 261 9.16 -0.62 -21.97
CA ILE A 261 9.96 -1.49 -21.10
C ILE A 261 9.07 -1.94 -19.95
N GLY A 262 8.68 -3.21 -19.93
CA GLY A 262 7.94 -3.79 -18.82
C GLY A 262 8.89 -4.37 -17.76
N ALA A 263 8.44 -4.47 -16.52
CA ALA A 263 9.08 -5.22 -15.46
C ALA A 263 8.08 -6.10 -14.71
N THR A 264 8.50 -7.30 -14.28
CA THR A 264 7.65 -8.20 -13.50
C THR A 264 8.45 -9.05 -12.52
N THR A 265 7.84 -9.30 -11.36
CA THR A 265 8.27 -10.29 -10.36
C THR A 265 7.63 -11.66 -10.54
N ALA A 266 6.49 -11.73 -11.24
CA ALA A 266 5.78 -12.97 -11.56
C ALA A 266 6.36 -13.64 -12.80
N ASP A 267 6.17 -14.96 -12.89
CA ASP A 267 6.49 -15.73 -14.08
C ASP A 267 5.65 -15.26 -15.28
N PRO A 268 6.29 -14.79 -16.38
CA PRO A 268 5.58 -14.21 -17.51
C PRO A 268 4.63 -15.19 -18.21
N GLU A 269 4.97 -16.48 -18.27
CA GLU A 269 4.16 -17.47 -18.99
C GLU A 269 2.80 -17.74 -18.32
N SER A 270 2.74 -17.60 -16.99
CA SER A 270 1.52 -17.78 -16.20
C SER A 270 0.74 -16.49 -15.97
N ALA A 271 1.40 -15.33 -15.96
CA ALA A 271 0.79 -14.06 -15.57
C ALA A 271 0.45 -13.11 -16.74
N LEU A 272 1.06 -13.30 -17.92
CA LEU A 272 0.83 -12.47 -19.10
C LEU A 272 0.18 -13.26 -20.25
N LEU A 273 -0.59 -12.56 -21.08
CA LEU A 273 -1.20 -13.18 -22.25
C LEU A 273 -0.13 -13.66 -23.25
N GLN A 274 -0.34 -14.84 -23.82
CA GLN A 274 0.54 -15.39 -24.85
C GLN A 274 0.63 -14.49 -26.10
N THR A 275 -0.45 -13.76 -26.40
CA THR A 275 -0.47 -12.76 -27.48
C THR A 275 0.48 -11.61 -27.18
N PHE A 276 0.53 -11.14 -25.94
CA PHE A 276 1.41 -10.10 -25.45
C PHE A 276 2.89 -10.52 -25.49
N LEU A 277 3.22 -11.69 -24.94
CA LEU A 277 4.60 -12.19 -24.89
C LEU A 277 5.26 -12.31 -26.27
N ARG A 278 4.50 -12.67 -27.31
CA ARG A 278 4.99 -12.74 -28.69
C ARG A 278 5.49 -11.39 -29.24
N ARG A 279 5.08 -10.25 -28.68
CA ARG A 279 5.45 -8.89 -29.11
C ARG A 279 6.56 -8.28 -28.26
N VAL A 280 7.00 -8.98 -27.22
CA VAL A 280 8.09 -8.56 -26.34
C VAL A 280 9.25 -9.55 -26.52
N PRO A 281 10.03 -9.44 -27.62
CA PRO A 281 11.01 -10.45 -28.01
C PRO A 281 12.24 -10.49 -27.10
N VAL A 282 12.47 -9.44 -26.30
CA VAL A 282 13.63 -9.35 -25.41
C VAL A 282 13.20 -9.53 -23.96
N MET A 283 13.62 -10.66 -23.38
CA MET A 283 13.45 -10.97 -21.97
C MET A 283 14.80 -10.83 -21.27
N ILE A 284 14.89 -9.90 -20.31
CA ILE A 284 16.11 -9.61 -19.55
C ILE A 284 15.92 -10.11 -18.13
N ASN A 285 16.72 -11.09 -17.72
CA ASN A 285 16.65 -11.60 -16.35
C ASN A 285 17.69 -10.90 -15.46
N ILE A 286 17.23 -10.29 -14.36
CA ILE A 286 18.08 -9.71 -13.33
C ILE A 286 18.24 -10.74 -12.20
N PRO A 287 19.48 -11.12 -11.85
CA PRO A 287 19.74 -12.11 -10.82
C PRO A 287 19.34 -11.58 -9.44
N ASN A 288 18.87 -12.50 -8.59
CA ASN A 288 18.68 -12.25 -7.16
C ASN A 288 20.02 -11.90 -6.50
N PHE A 289 19.99 -11.29 -5.31
CA PHE A 289 21.20 -10.88 -4.61
C PHE A 289 22.11 -12.06 -4.23
N GLN A 290 21.52 -13.17 -3.81
CA GLN A 290 22.25 -14.35 -3.32
C GLN A 290 23.00 -15.13 -4.42
N SER A 291 22.58 -15.03 -5.68
CA SER A 291 23.24 -15.67 -6.83
C SER A 291 24.42 -14.87 -7.39
N ARG A 292 24.62 -13.64 -6.90
CA ARG A 292 25.77 -12.80 -7.27
C ARG A 292 27.02 -13.27 -6.56
N SER A 293 28.17 -12.96 -7.12
CA SER A 293 29.45 -13.29 -6.49
C SER A 293 29.63 -12.56 -5.16
N VAL A 294 30.39 -13.13 -4.22
CA VAL A 294 30.68 -12.49 -2.93
C VAL A 294 31.33 -11.11 -3.12
N SER A 295 32.20 -10.99 -4.12
CA SER A 295 32.80 -9.70 -4.51
C SER A 295 31.75 -8.64 -4.90
N GLU A 296 30.73 -9.00 -5.67
CA GLU A 296 29.64 -8.08 -6.05
C GLU A 296 28.75 -7.73 -4.85
N GLN A 297 28.46 -8.69 -3.96
CA GLN A 297 27.69 -8.43 -2.74
C GLN A 297 28.39 -7.41 -1.83
N ILE A 298 29.72 -7.53 -1.72
CA ILE A 298 30.54 -6.55 -1.01
C ILE A 298 30.51 -5.19 -1.72
N GLU A 299 30.70 -5.14 -3.05
CA GLU A 299 30.65 -3.88 -3.81
C GLU A 299 29.31 -3.15 -3.63
N LEU A 300 28.18 -3.87 -3.71
CA LEU A 300 26.84 -3.31 -3.49
C LEU A 300 26.67 -2.76 -2.07
N THR A 301 27.14 -3.50 -1.07
CA THR A 301 27.06 -3.08 0.34
C THR A 301 27.92 -1.84 0.57
N LYS A 302 29.14 -1.80 0.02
CA LYS A 302 30.04 -0.64 0.09
C LYS A 302 29.43 0.59 -0.56
N PHE A 303 28.81 0.43 -1.73
CA PHE A 303 28.16 1.52 -2.46
C PHE A 303 26.98 2.13 -1.67
N LEU A 304 26.15 1.29 -1.05
CA LEU A 304 25.06 1.78 -0.21
C LEU A 304 25.58 2.50 1.03
N LEU A 305 26.62 1.96 1.67
CA LEU A 305 27.29 2.61 2.81
C LEU A 305 27.93 3.95 2.41
N SER A 306 28.57 4.04 1.25
CA SER A 306 29.17 5.30 0.78
C SER A 306 28.14 6.35 0.47
N ARG A 307 26.95 5.94 0.02
CA ARG A 307 25.82 6.85 -0.18
C ARG A 307 25.32 7.43 1.14
N GLU A 308 25.18 6.61 2.17
CA GLU A 308 24.81 7.11 3.50
C GLU A 308 25.93 7.96 4.12
N ALA A 309 27.20 7.61 3.91
CA ALA A 309 28.38 8.44 4.26
C ALA A 309 28.34 9.83 3.62
N HIS A 310 27.99 9.88 2.34
CA HIS A 310 27.81 11.13 1.61
C HIS A 310 26.63 11.93 2.17
N ARG A 311 25.50 11.27 2.44
CA ARG A 311 24.27 11.91 2.93
C ARG A 311 24.40 12.47 4.33
N THR A 312 25.07 11.77 5.24
CA THR A 312 25.29 12.24 6.62
C THR A 312 26.49 13.16 6.74
N HIS A 313 27.33 13.27 5.70
CA HIS A 313 28.63 13.96 5.73
C HIS A 313 29.61 13.41 6.79
N HIS A 314 29.46 12.15 7.18
CA HIS A 314 30.33 11.48 8.15
C HIS A 314 31.09 10.31 7.53
N LYS A 315 32.27 10.01 8.08
CA LYS A 315 33.01 8.78 7.75
C LYS A 315 32.41 7.63 8.54
N PHE A 316 32.21 6.48 7.90
CA PHE A 316 31.73 5.28 8.58
C PHE A 316 32.88 4.29 8.78
N HIS A 317 33.10 3.84 10.00
CA HIS A 317 34.00 2.75 10.35
C HIS A 317 33.16 1.50 10.60
N VAL A 318 33.18 0.57 9.65
CA VAL A 318 32.25 -0.58 9.64
C VAL A 318 33.02 -1.86 9.90
N SER A 319 32.68 -2.58 10.96
CA SER A 319 33.33 -3.86 11.26
C SER A 319 32.99 -4.92 10.20
N ALA A 320 33.90 -5.88 9.99
CA ALA A 320 33.68 -6.98 9.03
C ALA A 320 32.40 -7.77 9.33
N ASP A 321 32.06 -7.92 10.62
CA ASP A 321 30.87 -8.67 11.05
C ASP A 321 29.57 -7.92 10.75
N VAL A 322 29.56 -6.58 10.77
CA VAL A 322 28.42 -5.79 10.28
C VAL A 322 28.20 -6.01 8.79
N ILE A 323 29.26 -6.03 7.98
CA ILE A 323 29.14 -6.32 6.54
C ILE A 323 28.60 -7.73 6.29
N LYS A 324 29.10 -8.73 7.02
CA LYS A 324 28.59 -10.11 6.94
C LYS A 324 27.12 -10.19 7.36
N ALA A 325 26.75 -9.51 8.43
CA ALA A 325 25.37 -9.45 8.92
C ALA A 325 24.44 -8.83 7.86
N LEU A 326 24.84 -7.70 7.27
CA LEU A 326 24.11 -7.03 6.20
C LEU A 326 23.90 -7.97 5.01
N ILE A 327 24.96 -8.62 4.51
CA ILE A 327 24.88 -9.57 3.40
C ILE A 327 23.99 -10.78 3.76
N GLY A 328 24.16 -11.36 4.94
CA GLY A 328 23.42 -12.54 5.42
C GLY A 328 21.95 -12.28 5.76
N SER A 329 21.60 -11.02 6.04
CA SER A 329 20.23 -10.59 6.36
C SER A 329 19.34 -10.47 5.12
N VAL A 330 19.91 -10.41 3.91
CA VAL A 330 19.16 -10.26 2.67
C VAL A 330 18.41 -11.54 2.32
N THR A 331 17.08 -11.43 2.25
CA THR A 331 16.16 -12.50 1.87
C THR A 331 15.39 -12.10 0.60
N PHE A 332 14.05 -12.07 0.65
CA PHE A 332 13.19 -11.88 -0.52
C PHE A 332 13.22 -10.44 -1.07
N GLY A 333 13.59 -9.45 -0.25
CA GLY A 333 13.64 -8.04 -0.64
C GLY A 333 14.91 -7.61 -1.39
N ASN A 334 15.87 -8.53 -1.61
CA ASN A 334 17.11 -8.32 -2.38
C ASN A 334 17.85 -7.01 -2.03
N ILE A 335 18.29 -6.24 -3.03
CA ILE A 335 19.05 -4.99 -2.84
C ILE A 335 18.19 -3.93 -2.15
N GLY A 336 16.87 -3.96 -2.35
CA GLY A 336 15.93 -3.08 -1.64
C GLY A 336 16.00 -3.28 -0.12
N GLN A 337 15.98 -4.54 0.33
CA GLN A 337 16.15 -4.87 1.74
C GLN A 337 17.56 -4.51 2.24
N LEU A 338 18.60 -4.78 1.43
CA LEU A 338 19.96 -4.36 1.78
C LEU A 338 20.06 -2.84 1.98
N LYS A 339 19.43 -2.03 1.12
CA LYS A 339 19.36 -0.57 1.24
C LYS A 339 18.68 -0.16 2.55
N SER A 340 17.52 -0.74 2.87
CA SER A 340 16.82 -0.46 4.13
C SER A 340 17.65 -0.84 5.36
N ASN A 341 18.31 -2.00 5.33
CA ASN A 341 19.14 -2.47 6.43
C ASN A 341 20.38 -1.58 6.63
N VAL A 342 21.05 -1.19 5.55
CA VAL A 342 22.17 -0.24 5.59
C VAL A 342 21.72 1.09 6.17
N GLN A 343 20.57 1.62 5.73
CA GLN A 343 20.00 2.87 6.24
C GLN A 343 19.71 2.80 7.74
N LEU A 344 19.12 1.70 8.20
CA LEU A 344 18.79 1.50 9.61
C LEU A 344 20.05 1.49 10.49
N ILE A 345 21.07 0.71 10.13
CA ILE A 345 22.33 0.65 10.89
C ILE A 345 23.04 2.01 10.85
N CYS A 346 23.10 2.67 9.68
CA CYS A 346 23.76 3.95 9.55
C CYS A 346 23.06 5.03 10.40
N ALA A 347 21.73 5.02 10.45
CA ALA A 347 20.95 5.91 11.30
C ALA A 347 21.23 5.67 12.78
N GLN A 348 21.23 4.41 13.23
CA GLN A 348 21.54 4.06 14.62
C GLN A 348 22.96 4.46 15.02
N GLY A 349 23.96 4.10 14.20
CA GLY A 349 25.35 4.48 14.48
C GLY A 349 25.55 5.99 14.46
N PHE A 350 24.85 6.72 13.58
CA PHE A 350 24.90 8.17 13.53
C PHE A 350 24.36 8.81 14.81
N LEU A 351 23.24 8.29 15.34
CA LEU A 351 22.68 8.74 16.62
C LEU A 351 23.68 8.52 17.78
N ASP A 352 24.35 7.37 17.82
CA ASP A 352 25.32 7.04 18.86
C ASP A 352 26.64 7.83 18.74
N SER A 353 26.94 8.37 17.55
CA SER A 353 28.21 9.01 17.21
C SER A 353 28.10 10.51 16.93
N MET A 354 27.02 11.18 17.34
CA MET A 354 26.78 12.62 17.05
C MET A 354 27.90 13.58 17.51
N ASN A 355 28.73 13.16 18.48
CA ASN A 355 29.83 13.96 19.01
C ASN A 355 31.22 13.51 18.51
N GLN A 356 31.29 12.64 17.51
CA GLN A 356 32.53 12.07 16.98
C GLN A 356 32.75 12.44 15.52
N ASP A 357 34.01 12.52 15.09
CA ASP A 357 34.38 12.82 13.69
C ASP A 357 34.06 11.66 12.71
N TYR A 358 33.69 10.50 13.24
CA TYR A 358 33.33 9.31 12.48
C TYR A 358 32.23 8.52 13.20
N VAL A 359 31.44 7.78 12.42
CA VAL A 359 30.40 6.87 12.90
C VAL A 359 30.97 5.47 12.97
N GLU A 360 30.96 4.86 14.17
CA GLU A 360 31.41 3.49 14.37
C GLU A 360 30.23 2.52 14.28
N LEU A 361 30.30 1.55 13.37
CA LEU A 361 29.30 0.50 13.18
C LEU A 361 29.88 -0.84 13.63
N ASP A 362 29.42 -1.30 14.80
CA ASP A 362 29.82 -2.56 15.42
C ASP A 362 28.69 -3.60 15.43
N ALA A 363 29.05 -4.89 15.52
CA ALA A 363 28.08 -5.98 15.52
C ALA A 363 27.10 -5.91 16.72
N LYS A 364 27.49 -5.28 17.83
CA LYS A 364 26.64 -5.10 19.01
C LYS A 364 25.41 -4.21 18.75
N MET A 365 25.48 -3.34 17.74
CA MET A 365 24.40 -2.41 17.38
C MET A 365 23.36 -3.05 16.44
N LEU A 366 23.63 -4.26 15.94
CA LEU A 366 22.76 -4.92 14.96
C LEU A 366 21.41 -5.31 15.59
N PRO A 367 20.28 -4.97 14.94
CA PRO A 367 18.98 -5.52 15.27
C PRO A 367 18.97 -7.06 15.20
N ALA A 368 18.08 -7.71 15.96
CA ALA A 368 18.01 -9.18 16.07
C ALA A 368 17.92 -9.88 14.69
N GLU A 369 17.20 -9.30 13.74
CA GLU A 369 17.04 -9.80 12.37
C GLU A 369 18.36 -9.84 11.58
N MET A 370 19.27 -8.88 11.83
CA MET A 370 20.57 -8.81 11.16
C MET A 370 21.62 -9.67 11.89
N GLN A 371 21.48 -9.84 13.20
CA GLN A 371 22.28 -10.82 13.96
C GLN A 371 22.02 -12.23 13.43
N GLU A 372 20.78 -12.58 13.11
CA GLU A 372 20.45 -13.85 12.45
C GLU A 372 21.17 -13.99 11.09
N GLY A 373 21.30 -12.90 10.34
CA GLY A 373 22.09 -12.83 9.11
C GLY A 373 23.56 -13.20 9.33
N LEU A 374 24.17 -12.69 10.41
CA LEU A 374 25.54 -13.05 10.79
C LEU A 374 25.66 -14.55 11.13
N HIS A 375 24.67 -15.10 11.86
CA HIS A 375 24.60 -16.53 12.12
C HIS A 375 24.46 -17.36 10.83
N ARG A 376 23.67 -16.92 9.85
CA ARG A 376 23.54 -17.65 8.57
C ARG A 376 24.86 -17.70 7.80
N ILE A 377 25.60 -16.58 7.76
CA ILE A 377 26.94 -16.55 7.13
C ILE A 377 27.91 -17.45 7.88
N SER A 378 27.90 -17.47 9.21
CA SER A 378 28.80 -18.33 9.98
C SER A 378 28.56 -19.83 9.73
N HIS A 379 27.32 -20.23 9.47
CA HIS A 379 26.94 -21.60 9.08
C HIS A 379 27.20 -21.94 7.61
N GLN A 380 27.70 -20.99 6.81
CA GLN A 380 28.09 -21.17 5.41
C GLN A 380 29.62 -21.04 5.26
N PRO A 381 30.39 -22.10 5.56
CA PRO A 381 31.84 -22.00 5.70
C PRO A 381 32.56 -21.52 4.44
N LYS A 382 32.05 -21.86 3.25
CA LYS A 382 32.62 -21.40 1.96
C LYS A 382 32.49 -19.88 1.77
N ILE A 383 31.28 -19.35 1.97
CA ILE A 383 30.99 -17.91 1.81
C ILE A 383 31.69 -17.10 2.91
N ASN A 384 31.69 -17.58 4.15
CA ASN A 384 32.38 -16.92 5.25
C ASN A 384 33.91 -16.86 5.03
N GLN A 385 34.53 -17.94 4.52
CA GLN A 385 35.95 -17.92 4.15
C GLN A 385 36.26 -16.93 3.04
N GLU A 386 35.38 -16.79 2.05
CA GLU A 386 35.55 -15.83 0.96
C GLU A 386 35.37 -14.39 1.43
N LEU A 387 34.36 -14.12 2.27
CA LEU A 387 34.14 -12.82 2.92
C LEU A 387 35.34 -12.40 3.78
N ASN A 388 35.89 -13.31 4.59
CA ASN A 388 37.07 -13.03 5.42
C ASN A 388 38.34 -12.76 4.61
N LYS A 389 38.46 -13.29 3.38
CA LYS A 389 39.59 -12.98 2.49
C LYS A 389 39.48 -11.60 1.87
N LEU A 390 38.26 -11.12 1.63
CA LEU A 390 38.00 -9.90 0.88
C LEU A 390 37.73 -8.68 1.79
N LEU A 391 37.35 -8.89 3.04
CA LEU A 391 37.02 -7.82 3.99
C LEU A 391 38.18 -7.53 4.96
N PRO A 392 38.55 -6.25 5.14
CA PRO A 392 39.40 -5.86 6.26
C PRO A 392 38.62 -5.98 7.59
N LEU A 393 39.34 -6.02 8.72
CA LEU A 393 38.74 -6.02 10.07
C LEU A 393 37.75 -4.87 10.26
N TYR A 394 38.13 -3.69 9.79
CA TYR A 394 37.28 -2.51 9.70
C TYR A 394 37.39 -1.90 8.31
N LEU A 395 36.23 -1.63 7.72
CA LEU A 395 36.08 -0.93 6.45
C LEU A 395 35.81 0.55 6.75
N VAL A 396 36.69 1.44 6.29
CA VAL A 396 36.45 2.88 6.33
C VAL A 396 35.75 3.28 5.05
N VAL A 397 34.54 3.82 5.18
CA VAL A 397 33.72 4.30 4.07
C VAL A 397 33.63 5.81 4.14
N THR A 398 33.94 6.47 3.03
CA THR A 398 33.85 7.93 2.87
C THR A 398 32.82 8.23 1.78
N GLY A 399 32.14 9.38 1.89
CA GLY A 399 31.17 9.81 0.89
C GLY A 399 31.87 10.24 -0.40
N SER A 400 31.89 9.38 -1.41
CA SER A 400 32.37 9.72 -2.75
C SER A 400 31.25 10.36 -3.57
N LYS A 401 31.56 11.46 -4.28
CA LYS A 401 30.66 12.07 -5.27
C LYS A 401 30.64 11.22 -6.54
N ASP A 402 29.62 10.37 -6.70
CA ASP A 402 29.32 9.72 -7.97
C ASP A 402 28.39 10.63 -8.81
N PRO A 403 28.70 10.94 -10.09
CA PRO A 403 27.89 11.82 -10.94
C PRO A 403 26.43 11.35 -11.15
N LEU A 404 26.11 10.08 -10.89
CA LEU A 404 24.73 9.56 -10.92
C LEU A 404 23.92 9.84 -9.63
N LEU A 405 24.52 10.47 -8.62
CA LEU A 405 23.88 10.75 -7.32
C LEU A 405 22.72 11.76 -7.38
N ASN A 406 22.55 12.51 -8.46
CA ASN A 406 21.62 13.64 -8.47
C ASN A 406 20.22 13.35 -9.02
N ASP A 407 20.00 12.29 -9.80
CA ASP A 407 18.74 12.14 -10.56
C ASP A 407 17.96 10.83 -10.34
N VAL A 408 18.49 9.83 -9.62
CA VAL A 408 17.86 8.49 -9.55
C VAL A 408 17.12 8.19 -8.23
N ASP A 409 17.10 9.12 -7.27
CA ASP A 409 16.31 9.00 -6.03
C ASP A 409 15.28 10.15 -5.89
N GLN A 410 14.28 10.19 -6.76
CA GLN A 410 13.03 10.90 -6.45
C GLN A 410 12.08 10.11 -5.52
N TYR A 411 12.59 9.10 -4.81
CA TYR A 411 11.82 8.39 -3.79
C TYR A 411 12.26 8.83 -2.38
N GLU A 412 11.74 9.99 -1.95
CA GLU A 412 11.76 10.46 -0.55
C GLU A 412 10.69 9.71 0.30
N PRO A 413 10.89 9.54 1.63
CA PRO A 413 9.93 8.87 2.52
C PRO A 413 8.57 9.58 2.66
N PRO A 414 7.55 8.89 3.19
CA PRO A 414 6.15 9.13 2.86
C PRO A 414 5.46 10.03 3.89
N PHE A 415 5.63 11.34 3.81
CA PHE A 415 4.58 12.28 4.24
C PHE A 415 4.91 13.69 3.76
N ASP A 416 4.45 14.03 2.55
CA ASP A 416 4.29 15.42 2.13
C ASP A 416 2.79 15.72 2.08
N LEU A 417 2.19 15.81 3.28
CA LEU A 417 0.76 16.10 3.44
C LEU A 417 0.37 17.39 2.69
N TYR A 418 1.28 18.36 2.61
CA TYR A 418 1.08 19.64 1.94
C TYR A 418 0.90 19.50 0.43
N LYS A 419 1.71 18.66 -0.26
CA LYS A 419 1.50 18.33 -1.68
C LYS A 419 0.21 17.57 -1.94
N MET A 420 -0.17 16.68 -1.02
CA MET A 420 -1.39 15.89 -1.14
C MET A 420 -2.65 16.74 -0.92
N ILE A 421 -2.60 17.69 0.02
CA ILE A 421 -3.68 18.65 0.30
C ILE A 421 -3.84 19.61 -0.88
N SER A 422 -2.77 20.24 -1.36
CA SER A 422 -2.85 21.15 -2.51
C SER A 422 -3.40 20.44 -3.74
N GLY A 423 -2.84 19.28 -4.11
CA GLY A 423 -3.28 18.55 -5.30
C GLY A 423 -4.76 18.11 -5.27
N LYS A 424 -5.28 17.74 -4.09
CA LYS A 424 -6.69 17.33 -3.93
C LYS A 424 -7.62 18.54 -3.81
N TYR A 425 -7.18 19.60 -3.15
CA TYR A 425 -7.94 20.84 -3.00
C TYR A 425 -8.12 21.55 -4.34
N ASP A 426 -7.05 21.63 -5.14
CA ASP A 426 -7.08 22.21 -6.49
C ASP A 426 -8.02 21.41 -7.41
N SER A 427 -8.00 20.07 -7.32
CA SER A 427 -8.93 19.19 -8.03
C SER A 427 -10.40 19.38 -7.63
N LEU A 428 -10.67 19.66 -6.36
CA LEU A 428 -12.03 19.77 -5.81
C LEU A 428 -12.65 21.17 -6.00
N ILE A 429 -11.83 22.22 -6.09
CA ILE A 429 -12.27 23.57 -6.52
C ILE A 429 -12.68 23.55 -7.99
N GLU A 430 -11.92 22.87 -8.85
CA GLU A 430 -12.25 22.71 -10.28
C GLU A 430 -13.58 21.95 -10.50
N GLU A 431 -14.01 21.15 -9.54
CA GLU A 431 -15.27 20.40 -9.54
C GLU A 431 -16.50 21.20 -9.07
N GLY A 432 -16.35 22.48 -8.71
CA GLY A 432 -17.47 23.40 -8.43
C GLY A 432 -18.24 23.11 -7.13
N LEU A 433 -17.68 22.30 -6.23
CA LEU A 433 -18.24 22.01 -4.92
C LEU A 433 -18.19 23.24 -4.01
N SER A 434 -19.12 23.31 -3.05
CA SER A 434 -19.08 24.39 -2.06
C SER A 434 -17.80 24.28 -1.25
N ALA A 435 -17.16 25.41 -0.93
CA ALA A 435 -15.92 25.41 -0.14
C ALA A 435 -16.08 24.65 1.19
N HIS A 436 -17.31 24.52 1.70
CA HIS A 436 -17.62 23.75 2.91
C HIS A 436 -17.53 22.23 2.70
N ASP A 437 -18.02 21.70 1.59
CA ASP A 437 -18.02 20.25 1.31
C ASP A 437 -16.62 19.74 0.93
N ILE A 438 -15.86 20.56 0.19
CA ILE A 438 -14.45 20.32 -0.14
C ILE A 438 -13.63 20.19 1.14
N ARG A 439 -13.80 21.16 2.07
CA ARG A 439 -13.15 21.14 3.37
C ARG A 439 -13.50 19.86 4.14
N LYS A 440 -14.77 19.46 4.17
CA LYS A 440 -15.19 18.27 4.92
C LYS A 440 -14.57 16.96 4.39
N MET A 441 -14.54 16.77 3.07
CA MET A 441 -13.99 15.55 2.45
C MET A 441 -12.47 15.46 2.55
N VAL A 442 -11.77 16.58 2.29
CA VAL A 442 -10.31 16.65 2.44
C VAL A 442 -9.92 16.37 3.89
N MET A 443 -10.69 16.86 4.86
CA MET A 443 -10.43 16.62 6.29
C MET A 443 -10.66 15.17 6.72
N GLU A 444 -11.71 14.52 6.22
CA GLU A 444 -12.00 13.12 6.58
C GLU A 444 -10.89 12.18 6.05
N ASP A 445 -10.34 12.48 4.87
CA ASP A 445 -9.20 11.77 4.31
C ASP A 445 -7.90 12.04 5.05
N ILE A 446 -7.59 13.30 5.39
CA ILE A 446 -6.42 13.65 6.21
C ILE A 446 -6.50 12.93 7.55
N LYS A 447 -7.66 12.97 8.21
CA LYS A 447 -7.91 12.34 9.50
C LYS A 447 -7.70 10.83 9.44
N ASN A 448 -8.19 10.16 8.40
CA ASN A 448 -7.98 8.73 8.21
C ASN A 448 -6.50 8.38 7.95
N GLN A 449 -5.75 9.24 7.27
CA GLN A 449 -4.33 9.02 7.01
C GLN A 449 -3.46 9.29 8.23
N VAL A 450 -3.75 10.35 8.98
CA VAL A 450 -3.10 10.63 10.28
C VAL A 450 -3.41 9.52 11.28
N LYS A 451 -4.64 8.98 11.28
CA LYS A 451 -5.00 7.79 12.10
C LYS A 451 -4.18 6.55 11.71
N LYS A 452 -4.02 6.27 10.41
CA LYS A 452 -3.18 5.16 9.93
C LYS A 452 -1.71 5.36 10.27
N PHE A 453 -1.21 6.59 10.15
CA PHE A 453 0.15 6.96 10.53
C PHE A 453 0.35 6.76 12.04
N TYR A 454 -0.58 7.22 12.87
CA TYR A 454 -0.58 7.03 14.32
C TYR A 454 -0.56 5.55 14.71
N GLN A 455 -1.40 4.73 14.09
CA GLN A 455 -1.48 3.28 14.35
C GLN A 455 -0.20 2.54 13.95
N LYS A 456 0.49 3.01 12.91
CA LYS A 456 1.77 2.45 12.46
C LYS A 456 2.93 2.94 13.32
N ALA A 457 2.83 4.17 13.80
CA ALA A 457 3.82 4.80 14.68
C ALA A 457 3.78 4.24 16.11
N SER A 458 2.62 3.86 16.65
CA SER A 458 2.51 3.39 18.03
C SER A 458 3.29 2.09 18.30
N SER A 459 3.62 1.30 17.28
CA SER A 459 4.45 0.09 17.41
C SER A 459 5.95 0.33 17.22
N GLU A 460 6.36 1.42 16.55
CA GLU A 460 7.75 1.64 16.13
C GLU A 460 8.43 2.84 16.82
N LEU A 461 7.68 3.84 17.31
CA LEU A 461 8.21 5.15 17.75
C LEU A 461 8.48 5.30 19.26
N VAL A 462 8.34 4.25 20.06
CA VAL A 462 8.74 4.31 21.49
C VAL A 462 10.26 4.53 21.66
N ASN A 463 11.05 4.29 20.62
CA ASN A 463 12.51 4.43 20.63
C ASN A 463 13.06 5.57 19.74
N ALA A 464 12.20 6.48 19.24
CA ALA A 464 12.70 7.59 18.44
C ALA A 464 13.48 8.59 19.31
N VAL A 465 14.73 8.86 18.94
CA VAL A 465 15.58 9.85 19.62
C VAL A 465 15.01 11.24 19.38
N VAL A 466 14.44 11.81 20.42
CA VAL A 466 13.98 13.20 20.46
C VAL A 466 15.20 14.10 20.72
N ASP A 467 15.36 15.17 19.94
CA ASP A 467 16.41 16.19 20.14
C ASP A 467 16.41 16.63 21.62
N GLN A 468 17.58 16.73 22.27
CA GLN A 468 17.67 17.10 23.70
C GLN A 468 16.96 18.42 24.04
N ARG A 469 16.90 19.36 23.09
CA ARG A 469 16.20 20.63 23.25
C ARG A 469 14.68 20.45 23.24
N VAL A 470 14.17 19.50 22.44
CA VAL A 470 12.75 19.13 22.41
C VAL A 470 12.37 18.23 23.58
N ALA A 471 13.27 17.35 24.02
CA ALA A 471 13.07 16.49 25.19
C ALA A 471 12.92 17.31 26.49
N ALA A 472 13.62 18.44 26.60
CA ALA A 472 13.46 19.38 27.72
C ALA A 472 12.05 20.02 27.74
N LEU A 473 11.44 20.19 26.56
CA LEU A 473 10.09 20.72 26.38
C LEU A 473 8.99 19.67 26.59
N SER A 474 9.29 18.38 26.44
CA SER A 474 8.27 17.32 26.49
C SER A 474 7.44 17.31 27.77
N LYS A 475 8.03 17.63 28.93
CA LYS A 475 7.30 17.75 30.21
C LYS A 475 6.37 18.96 30.27
N ASP A 476 6.80 20.10 29.71
CA ASP A 476 5.99 21.31 29.67
C ASP A 476 4.86 21.19 28.63
N LEU A 477 5.14 20.53 27.50
CA LEU A 477 4.14 20.15 26.49
C LEU A 477 3.08 19.21 27.09
N GLU A 478 3.49 18.21 27.87
CA GLU A 478 2.57 17.31 28.57
C GLU A 478 1.65 18.08 29.54
N MET A 479 2.20 19.06 30.27
CA MET A 479 1.45 19.88 31.22
C MET A 479 0.47 20.85 30.54
N ILE A 480 0.87 21.49 29.44
CA ILE A 480 0.00 22.38 28.66
C ILE A 480 -1.15 21.58 28.05
N CYS A 481 -0.84 20.46 27.41
CA CYS A 481 -1.85 19.63 26.77
C CYS A 481 -2.81 19.00 27.79
N ALA A 482 -2.32 18.56 28.98
CA ALA A 482 -3.18 18.07 30.06
C ALA A 482 -4.13 19.14 30.62
N ARG A 483 -3.67 20.40 30.71
CA ARG A 483 -4.48 21.53 31.19
C ARG A 483 -5.57 21.92 30.21
N VAL A 484 -5.25 21.96 28.91
CA VAL A 484 -6.20 22.41 27.88
C VAL A 484 -7.22 21.32 27.50
N LEU A 485 -6.82 20.04 27.56
CA LEU A 485 -7.66 18.91 27.13
C LEU A 485 -8.45 18.22 28.25
N GLY A 486 -8.20 18.58 29.51
CA GLY A 486 -8.96 18.08 30.66
C GLY A 486 -8.83 16.58 30.93
N GLN A 487 -7.85 15.90 30.32
CA GLN A 487 -7.53 14.49 30.53
C GLN A 487 -6.01 14.26 30.52
N HIS A 488 -5.54 13.21 31.20
CA HIS A 488 -4.17 12.75 31.07
C HIS A 488 -3.98 12.10 29.69
N LEU A 489 -3.09 12.67 28.88
CA LEU A 489 -2.74 12.13 27.56
C LEU A 489 -1.85 10.91 27.73
N SER A 490 -1.87 10.00 26.75
CA SER A 490 -0.88 8.93 26.72
C SER A 490 0.49 9.51 26.32
N HIS A 491 1.55 9.00 26.96
CA HIS A 491 2.95 9.35 26.67
C HIS A 491 3.28 9.28 25.16
N GLN A 492 2.56 8.44 24.41
CA GLN A 492 2.68 8.28 22.96
C GLN A 492 2.37 9.56 22.17
N PHE A 493 1.38 10.36 22.58
CA PHE A 493 1.05 11.61 21.90
C PHE A 493 2.16 12.64 22.03
N VAL A 494 2.72 12.76 23.24
CA VAL A 494 3.83 13.68 23.53
C VAL A 494 5.07 13.26 22.74
N SER A 495 5.35 11.95 22.63
CA SER A 495 6.44 11.44 21.80
C SER A 495 6.27 11.77 20.31
N LEU A 496 5.06 11.60 19.76
CA LEU A 496 4.75 11.92 18.36
C LEU A 496 4.90 13.42 18.05
N LEU A 497 4.37 14.27 18.93
CA LEU A 497 4.53 15.71 18.80
C LEU A 497 6.02 16.10 18.90
N SER A 498 6.77 15.45 19.79
CA SER A 498 8.21 15.69 19.95
C SER A 498 9.02 15.30 18.71
N VAL A 499 8.62 14.24 18.00
CA VAL A 499 9.23 13.82 16.73
C VAL A 499 8.92 14.81 15.60
N HIS A 500 7.66 15.27 15.50
CA HIS A 500 7.28 16.32 14.54
C HIS A 500 8.08 17.60 14.75
N LEU A 501 8.20 18.05 16.00
CA LEU A 501 8.98 19.22 16.36
C LEU A 501 10.48 19.05 16.08
N SER A 502 11.05 17.87 16.36
CA SER A 502 12.45 17.58 16.07
C SER A 502 12.72 17.65 14.55
N SER A 503 11.83 17.09 13.73
CA SER A 503 11.94 17.15 12.27
C SER A 503 11.82 18.58 11.72
N PHE A 504 10.94 19.39 12.31
CA PHE A 504 10.79 20.80 11.94
C PHE A 504 12.07 21.61 12.24
N LEU A 505 12.68 21.40 13.42
CA LEU A 505 13.88 22.12 13.86
C LEU A 505 15.13 21.77 13.03
N GLU A 506 15.20 20.58 12.44
CA GLU A 506 16.27 20.18 11.52
C GLU A 506 16.20 20.90 10.16
N ARG A 507 15.02 21.43 9.77
CA ARG A 507 14.79 22.06 8.45
C ARG A 507 13.98 23.36 8.56
N PRO A 508 14.53 24.43 9.17
CA PRO A 508 13.79 25.65 9.47
C PRO A 508 13.39 26.50 8.24
N LEU A 509 13.94 26.21 7.05
CA LEU A 509 13.77 27.01 5.82
C LEU A 509 12.94 26.32 4.73
N ARG A 510 12.03 25.40 5.08
CA ARG A 510 11.02 24.92 4.10
C ARG A 510 10.03 26.07 3.81
N ARG A 511 10.35 26.91 2.82
CA ARG A 511 9.30 27.66 2.11
C ARG A 511 8.51 26.65 1.30
N ILE A 512 7.32 26.32 1.78
CA ILE A 512 6.31 25.63 1.00
C ILE A 512 5.67 26.72 0.13
N ASP A 513 6.00 26.74 -1.16
CA ASP A 513 5.24 27.54 -2.11
C ASP A 513 3.82 26.97 -2.18
N GLY A 514 2.81 27.76 -1.82
CA GLY A 514 1.39 27.34 -1.82
C GLY A 514 0.86 26.79 -0.49
N SER A 515 1.33 27.27 0.66
CA SER A 515 0.77 26.87 1.95
C SER A 515 -0.76 27.06 2.03
N PRO A 516 -1.53 26.02 2.40
CA PRO A 516 -2.99 26.12 2.55
C PRO A 516 -3.38 27.19 3.59
N ASP A 517 -4.43 27.96 3.28
CA ASP A 517 -4.91 29.05 4.13
C ASP A 517 -5.40 28.50 5.48
N ALA A 518 -5.08 29.17 6.59
CA ALA A 518 -5.38 28.70 7.96
C ALA A 518 -6.88 28.39 8.17
N ALA A 519 -7.74 29.08 7.42
CA ALA A 519 -9.19 28.89 7.37
C ALA A 519 -9.66 27.54 6.78
N MET A 520 -8.76 26.71 6.25
CA MET A 520 -9.09 25.40 5.69
C MET A 520 -9.28 24.29 6.73
N PHE A 521 -8.63 24.38 7.90
CA PHE A 521 -8.63 23.31 8.90
C PHE A 521 -9.66 23.62 10.00
N PRO A 522 -10.78 22.88 10.11
CA PRO A 522 -11.71 23.05 11.21
C PRO A 522 -11.13 22.37 12.46
N PHE A 523 -10.68 23.16 13.42
CA PHE A 523 -10.24 22.73 14.75
C PHE A 523 -11.17 23.34 15.80
N ALA A 524 -11.31 22.71 16.97
CA ALA A 524 -12.04 23.35 18.06
C ALA A 524 -11.24 24.57 18.55
N GLN A 525 -11.94 25.65 18.93
CA GLN A 525 -11.30 26.86 19.45
C GLN A 525 -10.31 26.56 20.60
N LYS A 526 -10.66 25.58 21.44
CA LYS A 526 -9.82 25.10 22.54
C LYS A 526 -8.53 24.42 22.07
N ASP A 527 -8.57 23.69 20.95
CA ASP A 527 -7.40 22.98 20.41
C ASP A 527 -6.40 23.98 19.81
N TYR A 528 -6.91 25.05 19.19
CA TYR A 528 -6.10 26.13 18.64
C TYR A 528 -5.47 27.00 19.73
N GLU A 529 -6.21 27.32 20.78
CA GLU A 529 -5.67 28.01 21.96
C GLU A 529 -4.51 27.21 22.58
N ALA A 530 -4.64 25.89 22.67
CA ALA A 530 -3.54 25.00 23.09
C ALA A 530 -2.34 25.07 22.14
N ALA A 531 -2.58 25.00 20.82
CA ALA A 531 -1.52 25.04 19.83
C ALA A 531 -0.74 26.36 19.84
N VAL A 532 -1.41 27.50 20.06
CA VAL A 532 -0.78 28.81 20.23
C VAL A 532 0.05 28.89 21.51
N GLU A 533 -0.42 28.30 22.61
CA GLU A 533 0.36 28.21 23.86
C GLU A 533 1.61 27.34 23.67
N ILE A 534 1.49 26.20 22.97
CA ILE A 534 2.61 25.33 22.59
C ILE A 534 3.61 26.09 21.71
N ALA A 535 3.15 26.84 20.70
CA ALA A 535 4.01 27.63 19.85
C ALA A 535 4.76 28.72 20.61
N SER A 536 4.09 29.38 21.56
CA SER A 536 4.69 30.39 22.44
C SER A 536 5.70 29.80 23.43
N LEU A 537 5.52 28.55 23.85
CA LEU A 537 6.49 27.81 24.66
C LEU A 537 7.74 27.47 23.84
N ILE A 538 7.55 26.98 22.61
CA ILE A 538 8.62 26.66 21.67
C ILE A 538 9.45 27.90 21.33
N ASP A 539 8.81 29.03 21.05
CA ASP A 539 9.50 30.29 20.78
C ASP A 539 10.34 30.77 21.98
N ARG A 540 9.81 30.63 23.21
CA ARG A 540 10.53 31.03 24.43
C ARG A 540 11.72 30.14 24.78
N HIS A 541 11.67 28.85 24.48
CA HIS A 541 12.71 27.89 24.88
C HIS A 541 13.70 27.56 23.77
N LEU A 542 13.26 27.59 22.52
CA LEU A 542 14.10 27.26 21.37
C LEU A 542 14.47 28.50 20.54
N HIS A 543 13.87 29.67 20.82
CA HIS A 543 14.05 30.90 20.03
C HIS A 543 13.72 30.70 18.54
N VAL A 544 12.76 29.80 18.27
CA VAL A 544 12.26 29.50 16.92
C VAL A 544 10.79 29.84 16.85
N THR A 545 10.45 30.81 16.02
CA THR A 545 9.07 31.19 15.75
C THR A 545 8.45 30.22 14.76
N LEU A 546 7.40 29.52 15.18
CA LEU A 546 6.66 28.63 14.29
C LEU A 546 5.81 29.42 13.29
N PRO A 547 5.82 29.05 12.00
CA PRO A 547 4.86 29.58 11.02
C PRO A 547 3.41 29.28 11.46
N GLU A 548 2.48 30.18 11.11
CA GLU A 548 1.04 30.03 11.44
C GLU A 548 0.46 28.69 10.98
N VAL A 549 0.92 28.19 9.82
CA VAL A 549 0.53 26.90 9.25
C VAL A 549 0.90 25.72 10.17
N GLU A 550 2.04 25.79 10.85
CA GLU A 550 2.46 24.76 11.81
C GLU A 550 1.65 24.83 13.11
N VAL A 551 1.25 26.03 13.53
CA VAL A 551 0.33 26.21 14.68
C VAL A 551 -1.03 25.58 14.39
N VAL A 552 -1.55 25.79 13.19
CA VAL A 552 -2.81 25.18 12.73
C VAL A 552 -2.69 23.65 12.65
N TYR A 553 -1.55 23.14 12.17
CA TYR A 553 -1.29 21.71 12.10
C TYR A 553 -1.26 21.04 13.49
N ILE A 554 -0.60 21.68 14.47
CA ILE A 554 -0.57 21.20 15.86
C ILE A 554 -1.99 21.16 16.44
N ALA A 555 -2.82 22.19 16.19
CA ALA A 555 -4.22 22.22 16.62
C ALA A 555 -5.03 21.03 16.06
N PHE A 556 -4.82 20.69 14.79
CA PHE A 556 -5.47 19.55 14.15
C PHE A 556 -5.04 18.19 14.73
N LEU A 557 -3.75 18.01 15.03
CA LEU A 557 -3.24 16.80 15.68
C LEU A 557 -3.84 16.59 17.06
N ILE A 558 -3.98 17.67 17.83
CA ILE A 558 -4.62 17.66 19.15
C ILE A 558 -6.06 17.16 19.05
N GLY A 559 -6.86 17.76 18.17
CA GLY A 559 -8.26 17.35 17.97
C GLY A 559 -8.41 15.89 17.53
N SER A 560 -7.52 15.42 16.65
CA SER A 560 -7.52 14.02 16.19
C SER A 560 -7.18 13.02 17.30
N PHE A 561 -6.30 13.40 18.24
CA PHE A 561 -5.92 12.54 19.35
C PHE A 561 -7.02 12.42 20.41
N VAL A 562 -7.71 13.52 20.72
CA VAL A 562 -8.81 13.54 21.70
C VAL A 562 -9.96 12.61 21.28
N GLU A 563 -10.20 12.45 19.98
CA GLU A 563 -11.16 11.48 19.47
C GLU A 563 -10.66 10.03 19.51
N LEU A 564 -9.35 9.82 19.37
CA LEU A 564 -8.73 8.48 19.44
C LEU A 564 -8.66 7.95 20.87
N SER A 565 -8.36 8.80 21.85
CA SER A 565 -8.31 8.42 23.28
C SER A 565 -9.68 8.05 23.85
N GLN A 566 -10.77 8.30 23.12
CA GLN A 566 -12.14 7.91 23.48
C GLN A 566 -12.57 6.54 22.92
N GLN A 567 -11.71 5.82 22.17
CA GLN A 567 -12.04 4.46 21.71
C GLN A 567 -11.98 3.45 22.87
N ARG A 568 -13.14 2.87 23.20
CA ARG A 568 -13.30 1.83 24.23
C ARG A 568 -12.95 0.45 23.64
N ASN A 569 -12.00 -0.27 24.25
CA ASN A 569 -11.61 -1.61 23.79
C ASN A 569 -12.42 -2.73 24.49
N VAL A 570 -12.49 -3.89 23.84
CA VAL A 570 -13.15 -5.09 24.39
C VAL A 570 -12.24 -5.77 25.41
N GLY A 571 -12.64 -5.84 26.69
CA GLY A 571 -11.85 -6.54 27.72
C GLY A 571 -11.82 -8.05 27.48
N ILE A 572 -10.77 -8.75 27.94
CA ILE A 572 -10.66 -10.21 27.79
C ILE A 572 -10.45 -10.86 29.16
N VAL A 573 -11.22 -11.90 29.47
CA VAL A 573 -11.03 -12.74 30.66
C VAL A 573 -10.79 -14.17 30.23
N VAL A 574 -9.68 -14.76 30.65
CA VAL A 574 -9.38 -16.18 30.43
C VAL A 574 -9.63 -16.93 31.73
N ALA A 575 -10.49 -17.95 31.70
CA ALA A 575 -10.78 -18.80 32.84
C ALA A 575 -10.49 -20.28 32.51
N ALA A 576 -9.60 -20.92 33.26
CA ALA A 576 -9.17 -22.29 32.97
C ALA A 576 -9.03 -23.13 34.25
N HIS A 577 -9.31 -24.43 34.12
CA HIS A 577 -9.16 -25.36 35.23
C HIS A 577 -7.68 -25.63 35.50
N GLY A 578 -7.34 -25.71 36.78
CA GLY A 578 -5.96 -25.85 37.24
C GLY A 578 -5.47 -24.62 38.00
N PRO A 579 -4.31 -24.73 38.67
CA PRO A 579 -3.83 -23.72 39.59
C PRO A 579 -3.18 -22.50 38.90
N GLN A 580 -2.72 -22.62 37.66
CA GLN A 580 -1.97 -21.58 36.93
C GLN A 580 -2.23 -21.57 35.41
N THR A 581 -3.24 -22.31 34.94
CA THR A 581 -3.48 -22.53 33.51
C THR A 581 -3.87 -21.23 32.79
N ALA A 582 -4.81 -20.46 33.35
CA ALA A 582 -5.24 -19.19 32.78
C ALA A 582 -4.16 -18.13 32.93
N SER A 583 -3.53 -18.07 34.11
CA SER A 583 -2.44 -17.10 34.36
C SER A 583 -1.26 -17.31 33.43
N SER A 584 -0.90 -18.56 33.12
CA SER A 584 0.16 -18.88 32.16
C SER A 584 -0.18 -18.40 30.75
N MET A 585 -1.40 -18.67 30.26
CA MET A 585 -1.84 -18.20 28.93
C MET A 585 -1.81 -16.68 28.83
N VAL A 586 -2.32 -15.98 29.86
CA VAL A 586 -2.35 -14.51 29.89
C VAL A 586 -0.95 -13.92 30.00
N SER A 587 -0.04 -14.53 30.78
CA SER A 587 1.35 -14.07 30.89
C SER A 587 2.07 -14.07 29.55
N VAL A 588 1.95 -15.16 28.78
CA VAL A 588 2.55 -15.27 27.44
C VAL A 588 1.98 -14.19 26.51
N VAL A 589 0.68 -13.93 26.59
CA VAL A 589 0.03 -12.92 25.74
C VAL A 589 0.48 -11.51 26.12
N LYS A 590 0.58 -11.19 27.42
CA LYS A 590 1.09 -9.89 27.89
C LYS A 590 2.55 -9.66 27.49
N GLU A 591 3.38 -10.70 27.55
CA GLU A 591 4.79 -10.63 27.13
C GLU A 591 4.92 -10.38 25.62
N LEU A 592 4.06 -10.99 24.80
CA LEU A 592 4.11 -10.87 23.34
C LEU A 592 3.36 -9.64 22.78
N MET A 593 2.30 -9.17 23.45
CA MET A 593 1.37 -8.16 22.91
C MET A 593 1.33 -6.85 23.71
N GLY A 594 2.09 -6.75 24.81
CA GLY A 594 2.17 -5.56 25.65
C GLY A 594 0.96 -5.40 26.59
N ASP A 595 0.75 -4.17 27.06
CA ASP A 595 -0.28 -3.86 28.06
C ASP A 595 -1.67 -3.78 27.41
N TYR A 596 -2.49 -4.81 27.63
CA TYR A 596 -3.87 -4.92 27.14
C TYR A 596 -4.80 -5.27 28.32
N PRO A 597 -6.07 -4.81 28.34
CA PRO A 597 -7.05 -5.18 29.37
C PRO A 597 -7.44 -6.66 29.30
N ILE A 598 -6.55 -7.53 29.80
CA ILE A 598 -6.72 -8.98 29.92
C ILE A 598 -6.45 -9.48 31.35
N ALA A 599 -7.36 -10.30 31.86
CA ALA A 599 -7.30 -10.91 33.19
C ALA A 599 -7.39 -12.44 33.12
N ALA A 600 -6.78 -13.10 34.11
CA ALA A 600 -6.79 -14.55 34.26
C ALA A 600 -7.59 -14.96 35.50
N VAL A 601 -8.31 -16.07 35.40
CA VAL A 601 -8.99 -16.72 36.52
C VAL A 601 -8.64 -18.21 36.50
N ASP A 602 -7.76 -18.61 37.43
CA ASP A 602 -7.39 -20.00 37.63
C ASP A 602 -8.42 -20.71 38.52
N MET A 603 -8.78 -21.94 38.17
CA MET A 603 -9.82 -22.70 38.86
C MET A 603 -9.27 -24.05 39.39
N PRO A 604 -8.58 -24.05 40.54
CA PRO A 604 -8.23 -25.26 41.27
C PRO A 604 -9.47 -26.14 41.55
N LEU A 605 -9.33 -27.46 41.39
CA LEU A 605 -10.40 -28.44 41.65
C LEU A 605 -10.86 -28.49 43.13
N SER A 606 -10.14 -27.82 44.03
CA SER A 606 -10.45 -27.73 45.46
C SER A 606 -11.41 -26.59 45.83
N LEU A 607 -11.73 -25.68 44.89
CA LEU A 607 -12.57 -24.51 45.14
C LEU A 607 -14.04 -24.79 44.82
N ASN A 608 -14.94 -24.17 45.59
CA ASN A 608 -16.37 -24.20 45.31
C ASN A 608 -16.70 -23.27 44.14
N PHE A 609 -17.65 -23.68 43.29
CA PHE A 609 -18.10 -22.91 42.13
C PHE A 609 -18.63 -21.52 42.51
N GLY A 610 -19.19 -21.35 43.70
CA GLY A 610 -19.65 -20.05 44.20
C GLY A 610 -18.52 -19.01 44.29
N ASP A 611 -17.36 -19.41 44.82
CA ASP A 611 -16.21 -18.52 44.98
C ASP A 611 -15.54 -18.22 43.63
N ILE A 612 -15.49 -19.21 42.74
CA ILE A 612 -14.99 -19.06 41.36
C ILE A 612 -15.88 -18.09 40.57
N PHE A 613 -17.20 -18.16 40.75
CA PHE A 613 -18.14 -17.27 40.06
C PHE A 613 -17.90 -15.80 40.41
N GLU A 614 -17.70 -15.48 41.69
CA GLU A 614 -17.37 -14.12 42.14
C GLU A 614 -16.03 -13.64 41.58
N ASN A 615 -15.00 -14.50 41.58
CA ASN A 615 -13.70 -14.18 40.99
C ASN A 615 -13.80 -13.86 39.48
N ILE A 616 -14.65 -14.57 38.74
CA ILE A 616 -14.90 -14.29 37.31
C ILE A 616 -15.63 -12.94 37.14
N VAL A 617 -16.63 -12.65 37.98
CA VAL A 617 -17.36 -11.38 37.93
C VAL A 617 -16.43 -10.20 38.22
N ASP A 618 -15.55 -10.31 39.20
CA ASP A 618 -14.59 -9.26 39.52
C ASP A 618 -13.52 -9.10 38.44
N ALA A 619 -13.03 -10.20 37.85
CA ALA A 619 -12.14 -10.15 36.70
C ALA A 619 -12.80 -9.43 35.51
N VAL A 620 -14.05 -9.75 35.18
CA VAL A 620 -14.83 -9.07 34.12
C VAL A 620 -14.96 -7.57 34.38
N ARG A 621 -15.24 -7.16 35.63
CA ARG A 621 -15.33 -5.73 35.98
C ARG A 621 -13.99 -5.02 35.85
N SER A 622 -12.89 -5.68 36.21
CA SER A 622 -11.55 -5.09 36.15
C SER A 622 -11.05 -4.78 34.74
N VAL A 623 -11.52 -5.52 33.74
CA VAL A 623 -11.09 -5.37 32.33
C VAL A 623 -12.10 -4.63 31.46
N ASP A 624 -13.28 -4.32 31.97
CA ASP A 624 -14.30 -3.62 31.19
C ASP A 624 -13.94 -2.15 30.99
N GLN A 625 -13.82 -1.75 29.72
CA GLN A 625 -13.64 -0.37 29.30
C GLN A 625 -14.90 0.21 28.63
N GLY A 626 -16.03 -0.51 28.70
CA GLY A 626 -17.34 -0.08 28.23
C GLY A 626 -17.71 -0.53 26.80
N ALA A 627 -16.87 -1.34 26.14
CA ALA A 627 -17.19 -2.02 24.89
C ALA A 627 -17.67 -3.48 25.10
N GLY A 628 -17.71 -3.95 26.36
CA GLY A 628 -18.02 -5.33 26.72
C GLY A 628 -16.77 -6.19 26.87
N VAL A 629 -16.97 -7.43 27.32
CA VAL A 629 -15.88 -8.35 27.70
C VAL A 629 -16.06 -9.72 27.04
N LEU A 630 -14.99 -10.22 26.44
CA LEU A 630 -14.89 -11.58 25.92
C LEU A 630 -14.36 -12.51 27.02
N MET A 631 -15.17 -13.49 27.41
CA MET A 631 -14.79 -14.52 28.36
C MET A 631 -14.39 -15.80 27.61
N MET A 632 -13.15 -16.26 27.80
CA MET A 632 -12.62 -17.46 27.15
C MET A 632 -12.41 -18.55 28.19
N VAL A 633 -13.08 -19.69 28.02
CA VAL A 633 -13.11 -20.77 29.02
C VAL A 633 -12.56 -22.08 28.47
N ASP A 634 -11.83 -22.82 29.32
CA ASP A 634 -11.21 -24.10 28.95
C ASP A 634 -12.24 -25.23 28.79
N MET A 635 -13.09 -25.41 29.80
CA MET A 635 -14.15 -26.42 29.80
C MET A 635 -15.53 -25.76 29.67
N GLY A 636 -16.37 -26.31 28.78
CA GLY A 636 -17.63 -25.70 28.35
C GLY A 636 -18.74 -25.59 29.40
N SER A 637 -18.53 -25.97 30.66
CA SER A 637 -19.53 -25.77 31.73
C SER A 637 -19.75 -24.28 32.01
N LEU A 638 -18.69 -23.46 32.00
CA LEU A 638 -18.74 -22.02 32.26
C LEU A 638 -19.29 -21.21 31.09
N TYR A 639 -19.25 -21.76 29.87
CA TYR A 639 -19.84 -21.17 28.68
C TYR A 639 -21.35 -20.90 28.87
N TYR A 640 -22.06 -21.79 29.57
CA TYR A 640 -23.49 -21.65 29.84
C TYR A 640 -23.85 -20.61 30.91
N PHE A 641 -22.87 -20.00 31.58
CA PHE A 641 -23.09 -18.99 32.63
C PHE A 641 -22.93 -17.55 32.13
N GLU A 642 -22.78 -17.32 30.82
CA GLU A 642 -22.66 -16.00 30.19
C GLU A 642 -23.69 -14.99 30.71
N GLU A 643 -24.98 -15.32 30.68
CA GLU A 643 -26.04 -14.40 31.12
C GLU A 643 -25.95 -14.08 32.62
N LYS A 644 -25.59 -15.06 33.44
CA LYS A 644 -25.51 -14.90 34.90
C LYS A 644 -24.32 -14.02 35.28
N ILE A 645 -23.18 -14.20 34.63
CA ILE A 645 -21.97 -13.40 34.80
C ILE A 645 -22.20 -11.97 34.28
N SER A 646 -22.83 -11.83 33.11
CA SER A 646 -23.17 -10.52 32.54
C SER A 646 -24.08 -9.71 33.47
N ARG A 647 -25.10 -10.33 34.08
CA ARG A 647 -25.98 -9.68 35.07
C ARG A 647 -25.25 -9.35 36.38
N GLY A 648 -24.37 -10.24 36.87
CA GLY A 648 -23.58 -10.03 38.08
C GLY A 648 -22.58 -8.87 37.93
N ALA A 649 -21.87 -8.82 36.80
CA ALA A 649 -20.90 -7.79 36.49
C ALA A 649 -21.53 -6.45 36.06
N LYS A 650 -22.77 -6.47 35.54
CA LYS A 650 -23.43 -5.36 34.82
C LYS A 650 -22.65 -4.93 33.56
N VAL A 651 -21.96 -5.88 32.94
CA VAL A 651 -21.15 -5.70 31.73
C VAL A 651 -21.68 -6.63 30.65
N ARG A 652 -21.64 -6.22 29.37
CA ARG A 652 -21.97 -7.10 28.25
C ARG A 652 -20.86 -8.14 28.10
N VAL A 653 -21.16 -9.42 28.35
CA VAL A 653 -20.19 -10.52 28.27
C VAL A 653 -20.56 -11.46 27.14
N LYS A 654 -19.56 -11.96 26.41
CA LYS A 654 -19.70 -13.08 25.46
C LYS A 654 -18.71 -14.18 25.80
N ALA A 655 -19.15 -15.42 25.85
CA ALA A 655 -18.32 -16.56 26.21
C ALA A 655 -17.87 -17.37 24.97
N ILE A 656 -16.66 -17.94 25.02
CA ILE A 656 -16.18 -18.95 24.06
C ILE A 656 -15.50 -20.10 24.80
N ASP A 657 -15.74 -21.34 24.37
CA ASP A 657 -15.21 -22.56 24.97
C ASP A 657 -13.91 -23.04 24.28
N MET A 658 -13.22 -23.99 24.91
CA MET A 658 -11.95 -24.59 24.45
C MET A 658 -10.85 -23.55 24.21
N VAL A 659 -10.60 -22.71 25.21
CA VAL A 659 -9.53 -21.70 25.14
C VAL A 659 -8.14 -22.34 25.00
N SER A 660 -7.31 -21.74 24.17
CA SER A 660 -5.89 -22.06 24.04
C SER A 660 -5.08 -20.76 23.87
N THR A 661 -3.79 -20.78 24.22
CA THR A 661 -2.92 -19.58 24.11
C THR A 661 -2.97 -18.91 22.73
N PRO A 662 -2.95 -19.64 21.59
CA PRO A 662 -3.10 -19.02 20.26
C PRO A 662 -4.44 -18.32 20.05
N MET A 663 -5.53 -18.85 20.61
CA MET A 663 -6.84 -18.20 20.54
C MET A 663 -6.87 -16.91 21.37
N VAL A 664 -6.22 -16.90 22.53
CA VAL A 664 -6.11 -15.69 23.36
C VAL A 664 -5.28 -14.62 22.65
N LEU A 665 -4.17 -15.02 22.00
CA LEU A 665 -3.36 -14.13 21.16
C LEU A 665 -4.17 -13.54 20.01
N ASP A 666 -4.95 -14.36 19.28
CA ASP A 666 -5.77 -13.88 18.18
C ASP A 666 -6.94 -13.01 18.65
N ALA A 667 -7.53 -13.32 19.81
CA ALA A 667 -8.56 -12.49 20.44
C ALA A 667 -8.02 -11.10 20.78
N VAL A 668 -6.87 -11.03 21.47
CA VAL A 668 -6.19 -9.77 21.76
C VAL A 668 -5.80 -9.05 20.48
N LYS A 669 -5.34 -9.78 19.44
CA LYS A 669 -5.01 -9.16 18.16
C LYS A 669 -6.22 -8.53 17.48
N ASN A 670 -7.34 -9.26 17.43
CA ASN A 670 -8.58 -8.82 16.80
C ASN A 670 -9.20 -7.64 17.55
N ALA A 671 -9.06 -7.61 18.88
CA ALA A 671 -9.54 -6.52 19.70
C ALA A 671 -8.62 -5.28 19.67
N ASN A 672 -7.31 -5.48 19.80
CA ASN A 672 -6.32 -4.40 19.94
C ASN A 672 -5.95 -3.76 18.59
N TYR A 673 -5.67 -4.56 17.55
CA TYR A 673 -5.16 -4.06 16.27
C TYR A 673 -6.24 -3.89 15.21
N LEU A 674 -7.27 -4.74 15.22
CA LEU A 674 -8.35 -4.69 14.22
C LEU A 674 -9.59 -3.94 14.73
N HIS A 675 -9.60 -3.53 16.01
CA HIS A 675 -10.69 -2.82 16.68
C HIS A 675 -12.06 -3.44 16.42
N MET A 676 -12.12 -4.78 16.37
CA MET A 676 -13.36 -5.49 16.17
C MET A 676 -14.26 -5.34 17.39
N ASP A 677 -15.57 -5.25 17.15
CA ASP A 677 -16.54 -5.27 18.24
C ASP A 677 -16.63 -6.67 18.85
N LEU A 678 -17.22 -6.76 20.05
CA LEU A 678 -17.28 -8.01 20.82
C LEU A 678 -17.83 -9.19 20.00
N ASN A 679 -18.85 -8.96 19.16
CA ASN A 679 -19.45 -10.00 18.32
C ASN A 679 -18.53 -10.37 17.13
N GLY A 680 -17.90 -9.38 16.49
CA GLY A 680 -16.97 -9.63 15.39
C GLY A 680 -15.76 -10.47 15.82
N ILE A 681 -15.24 -10.25 17.03
CA ILE A 681 -14.12 -11.05 17.57
C ILE A 681 -14.56 -12.52 17.73
N VAL A 682 -15.74 -12.77 18.30
CA VAL A 682 -16.30 -14.11 18.50
C VAL A 682 -16.46 -14.85 17.16
N ASP A 683 -17.03 -14.18 16.15
CA ASP A 683 -17.22 -14.76 14.81
C ASP A 683 -15.90 -15.11 14.12
N SER A 684 -14.86 -14.31 14.34
CA SER A 684 -13.51 -14.57 13.81
C SER A 684 -12.90 -15.83 14.42
N LEU A 685 -12.94 -15.95 15.75
CA LEU A 685 -12.37 -17.08 16.47
C LEU A 685 -13.06 -18.41 16.13
N TYR A 686 -14.37 -18.42 15.92
CA TYR A 686 -15.10 -19.62 15.48
C TYR A 686 -14.74 -20.05 14.04
N LYS A 687 -14.42 -19.11 13.14
CA LYS A 687 -13.92 -19.45 11.79
C LYS A 687 -12.54 -20.10 11.85
N LEU A 688 -11.67 -19.62 12.74
CA LEU A 688 -10.32 -20.17 12.91
C LEU A 688 -10.35 -21.62 13.41
N ARG A 689 -11.21 -21.93 14.40
CA ARG A 689 -11.40 -23.29 14.94
C ARG A 689 -11.83 -24.30 13.87
N ARG A 690 -12.64 -23.88 12.89
CA ARG A 690 -13.06 -24.72 11.75
C ARG A 690 -11.94 -24.99 10.75
N THR A 691 -10.92 -24.14 10.70
CA THR A 691 -9.78 -24.29 9.79
C THR A 691 -8.74 -25.28 10.34
N VAL A 692 -8.56 -25.29 11.67
CA VAL A 692 -7.58 -26.17 12.36
C VAL A 692 -8.15 -27.59 12.62
N GLY A 693 -9.47 -27.74 12.74
CA GLY A 693 -10.12 -29.04 12.98
C GLY A 693 -10.14 -30.03 11.80
N LEU A 694 -9.65 -29.65 10.62
CA LEU A 694 -9.71 -30.47 9.40
C LEU A 694 -8.52 -31.43 9.22
N GLU A 695 -7.47 -31.35 10.05
CA GLU A 695 -6.28 -32.20 9.88
C GLU A 695 -6.16 -33.38 10.85
N ALA A 696 -7.11 -33.59 11.77
CA ALA A 696 -7.01 -34.69 12.72
C ALA A 696 -8.38 -35.29 13.09
N ARG A 697 -8.84 -36.26 12.30
CA ARG A 697 -9.45 -37.54 12.75
C ARG A 697 -9.97 -38.35 11.57
N GLY A 698 -9.30 -39.46 11.30
CA GLY A 698 -9.95 -40.60 10.67
C GLY A 698 -10.58 -41.47 11.75
N THR A 699 -11.88 -41.76 11.62
CA THR A 699 -12.53 -43.05 11.92
C THR A 699 -13.90 -43.08 11.22
N GLN A 700 -14.31 -44.27 10.78
CA GLN A 700 -15.36 -44.53 9.78
C GLN A 700 -16.80 -44.14 10.18
N SER A 701 -17.58 -43.87 9.11
CA SER A 701 -19.05 -44.01 8.98
C SER A 701 -19.94 -42.80 9.31
N GLU A 702 -19.97 -41.84 8.38
CA GLU A 702 -21.15 -41.44 7.60
C GLU A 702 -20.64 -40.63 6.41
N ARG A 703 -21.02 -40.96 5.17
CA ARG A 703 -20.53 -40.20 4.00
C ARG A 703 -21.15 -38.81 4.05
N GLN A 704 -20.32 -37.78 4.10
CA GLN A 704 -20.77 -36.40 4.19
C GLN A 704 -21.68 -36.03 3.01
N LYS A 705 -22.78 -35.32 3.27
CA LYS A 705 -23.76 -34.92 2.25
C LYS A 705 -23.18 -33.86 1.31
N ALA A 706 -23.47 -33.97 0.02
CA ALA A 706 -22.99 -33.03 -0.98
C ALA A 706 -24.05 -32.64 -2.03
N ILE A 707 -23.93 -31.42 -2.56
CA ILE A 707 -24.64 -30.94 -3.74
C ILE A 707 -23.63 -30.61 -4.82
N LEU A 708 -23.78 -31.19 -6.02
CA LEU A 708 -22.88 -30.94 -7.14
C LEU A 708 -23.36 -29.71 -7.93
N THR A 709 -22.47 -28.77 -8.21
CA THR A 709 -22.75 -27.60 -9.06
C THR A 709 -22.00 -27.71 -10.37
N ILE A 710 -22.69 -27.74 -11.51
CA ILE A 710 -22.12 -28.13 -12.82
C ILE A 710 -22.09 -26.95 -13.79
N CYS A 711 -20.90 -26.59 -14.29
CA CYS A 711 -20.71 -25.51 -15.27
C CYS A 711 -19.66 -25.84 -16.34
N THR A 712 -19.69 -25.11 -17.46
CA THR A 712 -18.88 -25.33 -18.66
C THR A 712 -17.37 -25.22 -18.48
N THR A 713 -16.85 -24.39 -17.58
CA THR A 713 -15.39 -24.07 -17.54
C THR A 713 -14.73 -24.23 -16.16
N GLY A 714 -15.44 -24.75 -15.16
CA GLY A 714 -14.91 -24.96 -13.80
C GLY A 714 -14.38 -23.71 -13.06
N SER A 715 -14.35 -22.54 -13.70
CA SER A 715 -13.75 -21.31 -13.22
C SER A 715 -14.72 -20.14 -13.44
N GLY A 716 -14.84 -19.26 -12.44
CA GLY A 716 -15.79 -18.14 -12.42
C GLY A 716 -17.21 -18.54 -12.03
N ILE A 717 -17.99 -19.12 -12.97
CA ILE A 717 -19.45 -19.32 -12.80
C ILE A 717 -19.76 -20.43 -11.78
N ALA A 718 -19.01 -21.53 -11.76
CA ALA A 718 -19.16 -22.60 -10.77
C ALA A 718 -18.99 -22.11 -9.32
N LYS A 719 -17.99 -21.25 -9.07
CA LYS A 719 -17.77 -20.65 -7.75
C LYS A 719 -18.92 -19.72 -7.35
N ARG A 720 -19.49 -18.98 -8.32
CA ARG A 720 -20.65 -18.11 -8.09
C ARG A 720 -21.91 -18.92 -7.75
N ILE A 721 -22.23 -19.95 -8.53
CA ILE A 721 -23.36 -20.86 -8.24
C ILE A 721 -23.17 -21.52 -6.88
N LYS A 722 -21.96 -21.99 -6.58
CA LYS A 722 -21.61 -22.54 -5.26
C LYS A 722 -21.94 -21.57 -4.14
N ASN A 723 -21.56 -20.30 -4.26
CA ASN A 723 -21.82 -19.29 -3.23
C ASN A 723 -23.32 -19.05 -3.03
N ILE A 724 -24.09 -18.92 -4.11
CA ILE A 724 -25.55 -18.68 -4.04
C ILE A 724 -26.24 -19.87 -3.36
N VAL A 725 -25.93 -21.10 -3.79
CA VAL A 725 -26.49 -22.34 -3.21
C VAL A 725 -26.07 -22.47 -1.74
N SER A 726 -24.81 -22.15 -1.41
CA SER A 726 -24.31 -22.20 -0.03
C SER A 726 -25.00 -21.17 0.88
N MET A 727 -25.30 -19.98 0.35
CA MET A 727 -26.01 -18.93 1.09
C MET A 727 -27.48 -19.31 1.32
N TYR A 728 -28.11 -19.99 0.36
CA TYR A 728 -29.46 -20.53 0.49
C TYR A 728 -29.54 -21.65 1.53
N LEU A 729 -28.61 -22.62 1.50
CA LEU A 729 -28.58 -23.75 2.44
C LEU A 729 -28.43 -23.30 3.90
N ARG A 730 -27.56 -22.31 4.17
CA ARG A 730 -27.34 -21.75 5.53
C ARG A 730 -28.60 -21.21 6.20
N ASN A 731 -29.62 -20.84 5.41
CA ASN A 731 -30.85 -20.24 5.93
C ASN A 731 -32.00 -21.24 6.04
N ILE A 732 -31.84 -22.47 5.51
CA ILE A 732 -32.91 -23.48 5.44
C ILE A 732 -32.57 -24.73 6.23
N THR A 733 -31.29 -25.05 6.40
CA THR A 733 -30.86 -26.20 7.18
C THR A 733 -29.60 -25.90 7.98
N ASP A 734 -29.56 -26.40 9.20
CA ASP A 734 -28.35 -26.46 10.03
C ASP A 734 -27.51 -27.72 9.70
N GLU A 735 -27.99 -28.61 8.81
CA GLU A 735 -27.21 -29.77 8.33
C GLU A 735 -26.02 -29.33 7.46
N GLU A 736 -24.87 -29.97 7.67
CA GLU A 736 -23.66 -29.66 6.94
C GLU A 736 -23.65 -30.31 5.54
N ILE A 737 -24.09 -29.55 4.54
CA ILE A 737 -24.11 -29.98 3.13
C ILE A 737 -23.00 -29.26 2.35
N ILE A 738 -22.07 -30.03 1.78
CA ILE A 738 -20.97 -29.48 0.98
C ILE A 738 -21.45 -29.18 -0.44
N VAL A 739 -21.22 -27.96 -0.93
CA VAL A 739 -21.44 -27.62 -2.34
C VAL A 739 -20.13 -27.77 -3.14
N ILE A 740 -20.11 -28.74 -4.06
CA ILE A 740 -18.93 -29.13 -4.84
C ILE A 740 -19.07 -28.65 -6.29
N PRO A 741 -18.18 -27.79 -6.81
CA PRO A 741 -18.19 -27.39 -8.20
C PRO A 741 -17.55 -28.48 -9.08
N VAL A 742 -18.21 -28.82 -10.18
CA VAL A 742 -17.78 -29.83 -11.16
C VAL A 742 -17.78 -29.21 -12.55
N SER A 743 -16.70 -29.42 -13.30
CA SER A 743 -16.59 -29.00 -14.71
C SER A 743 -17.43 -29.91 -15.61
N ILE A 744 -17.84 -29.44 -16.79
CA ILE A 744 -18.43 -30.29 -17.82
C ILE A 744 -17.37 -31.23 -18.44
N GLU A 745 -16.10 -30.82 -18.41
CA GLU A 745 -14.96 -31.67 -18.75
C GLU A 745 -14.85 -32.81 -17.72
N ASP A 746 -14.87 -34.05 -18.19
CA ASP A 746 -14.89 -35.28 -17.39
C ASP A 746 -16.05 -35.40 -16.38
N LEU A 747 -17.18 -34.72 -16.67
CA LEU A 747 -18.35 -34.64 -15.78
C LEU A 747 -18.79 -36.00 -15.21
N TYR A 748 -18.90 -37.02 -16.06
CA TYR A 748 -19.42 -38.33 -15.64
C TYR A 748 -18.45 -39.05 -14.69
N ASP A 749 -17.17 -39.08 -15.02
CA ASP A 749 -16.14 -39.73 -14.19
C ASP A 749 -15.97 -39.02 -12.85
N VAL A 750 -16.00 -37.69 -12.84
CA VAL A 750 -15.90 -36.90 -11.61
C VAL A 750 -17.17 -37.04 -10.78
N ALA A 751 -18.36 -36.97 -11.39
CA ALA A 751 -19.63 -37.12 -10.66
C ALA A 751 -19.75 -38.51 -10.03
N GLN A 752 -19.32 -39.58 -10.71
CA GLN A 752 -19.32 -40.93 -10.17
C GLN A 752 -18.31 -41.12 -9.04
N LYS A 753 -17.11 -40.52 -9.15
CA LYS A 753 -16.14 -40.44 -8.04
C LYS A 753 -16.72 -39.70 -6.83
N MET A 754 -17.48 -38.62 -7.06
CA MET A 754 -18.10 -37.86 -5.98
C MET A 754 -19.27 -38.61 -5.32
N GLN A 755 -20.07 -39.38 -6.07
CA GLN A 755 -21.12 -40.24 -5.51
C GLN A 755 -20.56 -41.39 -4.64
N ASN A 756 -19.34 -41.85 -4.94
CA ASN A 756 -18.65 -42.83 -4.11
C ASN A 756 -18.06 -42.23 -2.83
N LYS A 757 -17.71 -40.94 -2.86
CA LYS A 757 -17.05 -40.23 -1.75
C LYS A 757 -18.04 -39.52 -0.81
N TYR A 758 -19.16 -39.04 -1.34
CA TYR A 758 -20.16 -38.23 -0.65
C TYR A 758 -21.56 -38.80 -0.86
N GLU A 759 -22.47 -38.55 0.08
CA GLU A 759 -23.90 -38.76 -0.14
C GLU A 759 -24.42 -37.59 -0.99
N VAL A 760 -24.49 -37.76 -2.31
CA VAL A 760 -24.91 -36.67 -3.20
C VAL A 760 -26.44 -36.53 -3.14
N VAL A 761 -26.91 -35.40 -2.60
CA VAL A 761 -28.32 -35.13 -2.32
C VAL A 761 -29.02 -34.48 -3.51
N ALA A 762 -28.32 -33.64 -4.28
CA ALA A 762 -28.84 -33.02 -5.49
C ALA A 762 -27.70 -32.58 -6.42
N SER A 763 -28.04 -32.34 -7.69
CA SER A 763 -27.13 -31.71 -8.66
C SER A 763 -27.79 -30.48 -9.28
N ILE A 764 -27.05 -29.37 -9.39
CA ILE A 764 -27.53 -28.08 -9.87
C ILE A 764 -26.61 -27.60 -10.99
N GLY A 765 -27.11 -27.32 -12.19
CA GLY A 765 -26.23 -26.78 -13.22
C GLY A 765 -26.76 -26.72 -14.62
N ALA A 766 -25.83 -26.64 -15.58
CA ALA A 766 -26.14 -26.54 -17.02
C ALA A 766 -26.27 -27.92 -17.71
N LYS A 767 -25.64 -28.97 -17.16
CA LYS A 767 -25.65 -30.32 -17.74
C LYS A 767 -25.92 -31.38 -16.66
N ASN A 768 -26.81 -32.33 -16.95
CA ASN A 768 -27.19 -33.40 -16.02
C ASN A 768 -26.08 -34.47 -15.93
N PRO A 769 -25.58 -34.80 -14.72
CA PRO A 769 -24.53 -35.79 -14.53
C PRO A 769 -25.02 -37.25 -14.60
N LYS A 770 -26.33 -37.49 -14.73
CA LYS A 770 -26.98 -38.81 -14.80
C LYS A 770 -26.67 -39.73 -13.61
N LEU A 771 -26.69 -39.19 -12.40
CA LEU A 771 -26.49 -39.95 -11.17
C LEU A 771 -27.80 -40.66 -10.76
N GLU A 772 -27.72 -41.96 -10.45
CA GLU A 772 -28.89 -42.72 -9.98
C GLU A 772 -29.35 -42.24 -8.60
N GLY A 773 -30.66 -42.01 -8.44
CA GLY A 773 -31.28 -41.58 -7.18
C GLY A 773 -31.04 -40.12 -6.79
N VAL A 774 -30.35 -39.32 -7.63
CA VAL A 774 -30.03 -37.91 -7.34
C VAL A 774 -30.85 -36.97 -8.24
N PRO A 775 -31.64 -36.04 -7.68
CA PRO A 775 -32.38 -35.06 -8.47
C PRO A 775 -31.46 -34.06 -9.16
N TYR A 776 -31.82 -33.68 -10.39
CA TYR A 776 -31.13 -32.66 -11.17
C TYR A 776 -31.99 -31.41 -11.31
N ILE A 777 -31.43 -30.25 -10.93
CA ILE A 777 -32.06 -28.94 -10.94
C ILE A 777 -31.28 -28.06 -11.92
N THR A 778 -31.97 -27.47 -12.89
CA THR A 778 -31.32 -26.49 -13.77
C THR A 778 -31.07 -25.17 -13.04
N LEU A 779 -30.05 -24.42 -13.44
CA LEU A 779 -29.77 -23.11 -12.82
C LEU A 779 -30.96 -22.15 -12.93
N SER A 780 -31.69 -22.17 -14.05
CA SER A 780 -32.89 -21.37 -14.26
C SER A 780 -34.01 -21.75 -13.30
N GLN A 781 -34.23 -23.05 -13.05
CA GLN A 781 -35.19 -23.52 -12.05
C GLN A 781 -34.79 -23.09 -10.63
N PHE A 782 -33.50 -23.17 -10.29
CA PHE A 782 -33.02 -22.77 -8.97
C PHE A 782 -33.18 -21.26 -8.71
N VAL A 783 -32.91 -20.41 -9.70
CA VAL A 783 -33.09 -18.95 -9.59
C VAL A 783 -34.58 -18.57 -9.62
N GLY A 784 -35.39 -19.29 -10.42
CA GLY A 784 -36.83 -19.04 -10.57
C GLY A 784 -37.69 -19.44 -9.38
N GLY A 785 -37.16 -20.17 -8.39
CA GLY A 785 -37.87 -20.62 -7.19
C GLY A 785 -38.37 -22.07 -7.25
N GLU A 786 -38.67 -22.62 -8.43
CA GLU A 786 -39.12 -24.01 -8.58
C GLU A 786 -38.06 -25.03 -8.12
N GLY A 787 -36.79 -24.77 -8.43
CA GLY A 787 -35.67 -25.59 -8.00
C GLY A 787 -35.41 -25.53 -6.50
N GLN A 788 -35.87 -24.47 -5.83
CA GLN A 788 -35.77 -24.30 -4.38
C GLN A 788 -36.77 -25.20 -3.66
N GLU A 789 -37.98 -25.34 -4.19
CA GLU A 789 -39.01 -26.28 -3.71
C GLU A 789 -38.58 -27.74 -3.91
N ILE A 790 -37.95 -28.06 -5.05
CA ILE A 790 -37.37 -29.38 -5.29
C ILE A 790 -36.26 -29.66 -4.27
N LEU A 791 -35.36 -28.70 -4.04
CA LEU A 791 -34.29 -28.87 -3.05
C LEU A 791 -34.84 -28.97 -1.62
N GLN A 792 -35.87 -28.19 -1.29
CA GLN A 792 -36.55 -28.26 0.00
C GLN A 792 -37.26 -29.60 0.19
N SER A 793 -37.97 -30.13 -0.80
CA SER A 793 -38.66 -31.44 -0.67
C SER A 793 -37.69 -32.61 -0.49
N VAL A 794 -36.52 -32.55 -1.16
CA VAL A 794 -35.44 -33.53 -1.01
C VAL A 794 -34.82 -33.47 0.38
N LEU A 795 -34.75 -32.27 0.98
CA LEU A 795 -34.22 -32.07 2.34
C LEU A 795 -35.27 -32.29 3.44
N ALA A 796 -36.54 -31.97 3.19
CA ALA A 796 -37.66 -32.01 4.12
C ALA A 796 -38.26 -33.40 4.33
N GLY A 797 -37.84 -34.41 3.56
CA GLY A 797 -38.08 -35.83 3.87
C GLY A 797 -37.58 -36.26 5.26
N ARG A 798 -36.89 -35.38 6.00
CA ARG A 798 -36.53 -35.51 7.42
C ARG A 798 -36.87 -34.19 8.14
N THR A 799 -38.05 -34.17 8.76
CA THR A 799 -38.68 -33.10 9.57
C THR A 799 -37.76 -32.00 10.11
N MET A 800 -37.90 -30.75 9.62
CA MET A 800 -37.42 -29.54 10.30
C MET A 800 -38.28 -28.30 9.98
N PRO A 801 -38.41 -27.35 10.93
CA PRO A 801 -39.17 -26.11 10.75
C PRO A 801 -38.33 -25.03 10.03
N MET A 802 -38.96 -24.33 9.08
CA MET A 802 -38.32 -23.25 8.31
C MET A 802 -38.25 -21.94 9.12
N LYS A 803 -37.11 -21.23 9.03
CA LYS A 803 -36.95 -19.83 9.48
C LYS A 803 -37.06 -18.90 8.26
N ASP A 804 -37.97 -17.92 8.35
CA ASP A 804 -38.21 -16.72 7.51
C ASP A 804 -37.91 -16.71 5.99
N ASN A 805 -38.77 -16.01 5.24
CA ASN A 805 -38.97 -16.08 3.79
C ASN A 805 -37.64 -15.97 2.97
N PRO A 806 -37.10 -17.08 2.42
CA PRO A 806 -35.76 -17.16 1.82
C PRO A 806 -35.63 -16.46 0.44
N SER A 807 -36.73 -15.95 -0.11
CA SER A 807 -36.81 -15.25 -1.39
C SER A 807 -35.94 -13.98 -1.43
N HIS A 808 -36.01 -13.13 -0.41
CA HIS A 808 -35.31 -11.85 -0.37
C HIS A 808 -33.79 -11.99 -0.35
N ILE A 809 -33.25 -13.09 0.13
CA ILE A 809 -31.80 -13.30 0.30
C ILE A 809 -31.11 -13.52 -1.06
N ILE A 810 -31.72 -14.35 -1.92
CA ILE A 810 -31.22 -14.60 -3.26
C ILE A 810 -31.44 -13.35 -4.12
N VAL A 811 -32.62 -12.74 -4.06
CA VAL A 811 -32.92 -11.51 -4.80
C VAL A 811 -31.94 -10.41 -4.41
N LYS A 812 -31.70 -10.18 -3.12
CA LYS A 812 -30.73 -9.19 -2.63
C LYS A 812 -29.31 -9.49 -3.10
N GLY A 813 -28.86 -10.74 -2.99
CA GLY A 813 -27.51 -11.13 -3.42
C GLY A 813 -27.32 -10.92 -4.92
N VAL A 814 -28.23 -11.45 -5.74
CA VAL A 814 -28.19 -11.32 -7.20
C VAL A 814 -28.27 -9.85 -7.64
N CYS A 815 -29.15 -9.06 -7.03
CA CYS A 815 -29.31 -7.65 -7.41
C CYS A 815 -28.14 -6.78 -6.96
N VAL A 816 -27.61 -6.97 -5.74
CA VAL A 816 -26.44 -6.20 -5.26
C VAL A 816 -25.25 -6.47 -6.16
N ASP A 817 -24.96 -7.75 -6.46
CA ASP A 817 -23.85 -8.12 -7.33
C ASP A 817 -24.04 -7.58 -8.76
N SER A 818 -25.27 -7.62 -9.29
CA SER A 818 -25.56 -7.13 -10.65
C SER A 818 -25.48 -5.60 -10.74
N LEU A 819 -25.92 -4.88 -9.71
CA LEU A 819 -25.94 -3.42 -9.69
C LEU A 819 -24.59 -2.81 -9.29
N GLN A 820 -23.67 -3.60 -8.74
CA GLN A 820 -22.38 -3.11 -8.25
C GLN A 820 -21.50 -2.49 -9.34
N ASP A 821 -21.58 -3.00 -10.56
CA ASP A 821 -20.84 -2.49 -11.71
C ASP A 821 -21.71 -1.60 -12.63
N MET A 822 -23.01 -1.45 -12.33
CA MET A 822 -23.98 -0.75 -13.18
C MET A 822 -24.46 0.60 -12.61
N LEU A 823 -24.45 0.78 -11.28
CA LEU A 823 -24.83 2.02 -10.62
C LEU A 823 -23.60 2.92 -10.41
N MET A 824 -23.69 4.16 -10.88
CA MET A 824 -22.67 5.21 -10.77
C MET A 824 -22.84 6.11 -9.54
N TYR A 825 -24.08 6.42 -9.14
CA TYR A 825 -24.36 7.42 -8.10
C TYR A 825 -24.94 6.81 -6.83
N LEU A 826 -25.73 5.73 -6.94
CA LEU A 826 -26.31 5.05 -5.78
C LEU A 826 -25.42 3.94 -5.26
N ASN A 827 -25.27 3.88 -3.93
CA ASN A 827 -24.66 2.71 -3.29
C ASN A 827 -25.58 1.47 -3.49
N PRO A 828 -25.14 0.42 -4.20
CA PRO A 828 -25.99 -0.72 -4.56
C PRO A 828 -26.56 -1.47 -3.34
N LYS A 829 -25.77 -1.60 -2.26
CA LYS A 829 -26.21 -2.29 -1.04
C LYS A 829 -27.33 -1.54 -0.33
N ARG A 830 -27.25 -0.20 -0.28
CA ARG A 830 -28.29 0.64 0.32
C ARG A 830 -29.52 0.75 -0.59
N ALA A 831 -29.32 0.90 -1.89
CA ALA A 831 -30.39 1.00 -2.88
C ALA A 831 -31.24 -0.28 -2.91
N VAL A 832 -30.62 -1.46 -3.05
CA VAL A 832 -31.34 -2.75 -3.08
C VAL A 832 -32.10 -2.99 -1.77
N ALA A 833 -31.52 -2.66 -0.61
CA ALA A 833 -32.22 -2.81 0.66
C ALA A 833 -33.47 -1.91 0.73
N ALA A 834 -33.37 -0.65 0.33
CA ALA A 834 -34.48 0.28 0.33
C ALA A 834 -35.57 -0.11 -0.70
N ILE A 835 -35.19 -0.58 -1.88
CA ILE A 835 -36.14 -1.00 -2.92
C ILE A 835 -36.86 -2.31 -2.52
N LEU A 836 -36.18 -3.24 -1.82
CA LEU A 836 -36.85 -4.44 -1.31
C LEU A 836 -37.89 -4.11 -0.23
N GLU A 837 -37.58 -3.18 0.69
CA GLU A 837 -38.56 -2.67 1.67
C GLU A 837 -39.73 -1.95 0.98
N PHE A 838 -39.43 -1.17 -0.07
CA PHE A 838 -40.44 -0.54 -0.90
C PHE A 838 -41.34 -1.58 -1.60
N ASN A 839 -40.75 -2.65 -2.15
CA ASN A 839 -41.50 -3.74 -2.79
C ASN A 839 -42.43 -4.45 -1.81
N GLU A 840 -42.04 -4.63 -0.55
CA GLU A 840 -42.94 -5.16 0.49
C GLU A 840 -44.13 -4.22 0.75
N ALA A 841 -43.89 -2.91 0.79
CA ALA A 841 -44.95 -1.92 0.95
C ALA A 841 -45.90 -1.90 -0.27
N VAL A 842 -45.37 -2.03 -1.49
CA VAL A 842 -46.17 -2.14 -2.72
C VAL A 842 -47.03 -3.40 -2.72
N GLN A 843 -46.46 -4.57 -2.41
CA GLN A 843 -47.20 -5.84 -2.33
C GLN A 843 -48.36 -5.77 -1.33
N LYS A 844 -48.18 -5.08 -0.20
CA LYS A 844 -49.25 -4.82 0.77
C LYS A 844 -50.32 -3.87 0.25
N ALA A 845 -49.94 -2.86 -0.53
CA ALA A 845 -50.86 -1.86 -1.06
C ALA A 845 -51.75 -2.39 -2.21
N ILE A 846 -51.24 -3.34 -3.00
CA ILE A 846 -51.96 -3.93 -4.14
C ILE A 846 -52.41 -5.38 -3.90
N HIS A 847 -52.21 -5.91 -2.69
CA HIS A 847 -52.60 -7.26 -2.26
C HIS A 847 -52.09 -8.43 -3.13
N LEU A 848 -50.95 -8.24 -3.83
CA LEU A 848 -50.32 -9.26 -4.68
C LEU A 848 -48.94 -9.66 -4.16
N HIS A 849 -48.60 -10.95 -4.30
CA HIS A 849 -47.27 -11.47 -3.98
C HIS A 849 -46.36 -11.48 -5.21
N PHE A 850 -45.15 -10.95 -5.09
CA PHE A 850 -44.17 -10.90 -6.19
C PHE A 850 -43.27 -12.14 -6.18
N LYS A 851 -43.19 -12.84 -7.32
CA LYS A 851 -42.19 -13.91 -7.52
C LYS A 851 -40.78 -13.32 -7.56
N ASN A 852 -39.76 -14.13 -7.27
CA ASN A 852 -38.35 -13.69 -7.27
C ASN A 852 -37.93 -13.01 -8.58
N ALA A 853 -38.35 -13.54 -9.72
CA ALA A 853 -38.07 -12.95 -11.04
C ALA A 853 -38.64 -11.53 -11.17
N THR A 854 -39.87 -11.33 -10.70
CA THR A 854 -40.52 -10.02 -10.69
C THR A 854 -39.85 -9.06 -9.71
N GLN A 855 -39.48 -9.52 -8.51
CA GLN A 855 -38.75 -8.70 -7.54
C GLN A 855 -37.38 -8.24 -8.08
N ILE A 856 -36.62 -9.15 -8.72
CA ILE A 856 -35.35 -8.80 -9.36
C ILE A 856 -35.57 -7.72 -10.43
N ARG A 857 -36.57 -7.90 -11.28
CA ARG A 857 -36.87 -6.94 -12.36
C ARG A 857 -37.22 -5.56 -11.82
N ILE A 858 -38.04 -5.50 -10.76
CA ILE A 858 -38.43 -4.25 -10.11
C ILE A 858 -37.20 -3.59 -9.46
N VAL A 859 -36.37 -4.36 -8.75
CA VAL A 859 -35.14 -3.84 -8.12
C VAL A 859 -34.21 -3.24 -9.16
N MET A 860 -33.97 -3.92 -10.28
CA MET A 860 -33.13 -3.41 -11.36
C MET A 860 -33.70 -2.11 -11.94
N HIS A 861 -35.01 -2.09 -12.25
CA HIS A 861 -35.65 -0.91 -12.85
C HIS A 861 -35.62 0.31 -11.92
N LEU A 862 -36.03 0.15 -10.67
CA LEU A 862 -36.09 1.24 -9.71
C LEU A 862 -34.70 1.73 -9.29
N ALA A 863 -33.69 0.86 -9.26
CA ALA A 863 -32.32 1.27 -9.00
C ALA A 863 -31.83 2.27 -10.06
N PHE A 864 -32.07 1.99 -11.33
CA PHE A 864 -31.73 2.93 -12.42
C PHE A 864 -32.63 4.17 -12.45
N ALA A 865 -33.92 4.05 -12.10
CA ALA A 865 -34.82 5.20 -12.01
C ALA A 865 -34.36 6.17 -10.91
N LEU A 866 -34.06 5.67 -9.71
CA LEU A 866 -33.50 6.45 -8.61
C LEU A 866 -32.16 7.07 -8.99
N GLU A 867 -31.35 6.38 -9.78
CA GLU A 867 -30.08 6.90 -10.24
C GLU A 867 -30.22 8.05 -11.23
N ARG A 868 -31.19 7.96 -12.16
CA ARG A 868 -31.52 9.08 -13.06
C ARG A 868 -32.04 10.30 -12.32
N GLU A 869 -32.78 10.11 -11.22
CA GLU A 869 -33.22 11.22 -10.36
C GLU A 869 -32.05 11.92 -9.69
N ILE A 870 -31.06 11.18 -9.17
CA ILE A 870 -29.83 11.78 -8.62
C ILE A 870 -29.05 12.52 -9.70
N ALA A 871 -28.95 11.92 -10.89
CA ALA A 871 -28.27 12.52 -12.04
C ALA A 871 -29.02 13.72 -12.65
N ARG A 872 -30.20 14.09 -12.10
CA ARG A 872 -31.10 15.14 -12.61
C ARG A 872 -31.47 14.98 -14.08
N ALA A 873 -31.60 13.73 -14.52
CA ALA A 873 -32.02 13.36 -15.87
C ALA A 873 -33.19 12.37 -15.84
N PRO A 874 -34.33 12.72 -15.19
CA PRO A 874 -35.48 11.83 -15.10
C PRO A 874 -36.14 11.62 -16.47
N LEU A 875 -36.67 10.42 -16.72
CA LEU A 875 -37.38 10.16 -17.96
C LEU A 875 -38.71 10.93 -18.03
N THR A 876 -38.93 11.61 -19.14
CA THR A 876 -40.25 12.14 -19.50
C THR A 876 -41.12 11.00 -20.01
N TYR A 877 -42.24 10.74 -19.33
CA TYR A 877 -43.16 9.67 -19.73
C TYR A 877 -43.92 10.00 -21.02
N GLU A 878 -43.69 9.20 -22.06
CA GLU A 878 -44.27 9.39 -23.41
C GLU A 878 -45.61 8.63 -23.62
N GLY A 879 -46.03 7.79 -22.68
CA GLY A 879 -47.25 6.98 -22.80
C GLY A 879 -48.56 7.73 -22.45
N ALA A 880 -49.70 7.12 -22.78
CA ALA A 880 -51.01 7.66 -22.43
C ALA A 880 -51.29 7.55 -20.93
N ARG A 881 -51.51 8.70 -20.25
CA ARG A 881 -51.89 8.80 -18.82
C ARG A 881 -53.38 8.48 -18.61
N THR A 882 -53.77 7.23 -18.83
CA THR A 882 -55.16 6.76 -18.70
C THR A 882 -55.70 6.91 -17.27
N ALA A 883 -57.04 6.90 -17.11
CA ALA A 883 -57.69 7.00 -15.80
C ALA A 883 -57.28 5.86 -14.84
N GLU A 884 -56.98 4.68 -15.38
CA GLU A 884 -56.51 3.50 -14.63
C GLU A 884 -55.12 3.73 -14.02
N LYS A 885 -54.15 4.22 -14.81
CA LYS A 885 -52.79 4.52 -14.32
C LYS A 885 -52.79 5.61 -13.26
N LYS A 886 -53.64 6.63 -13.41
CA LYS A 886 -53.81 7.70 -12.39
C LYS A 886 -54.39 7.16 -11.08
N ARG A 887 -55.28 6.17 -11.13
CA ARG A 887 -55.83 5.51 -9.94
C ARG A 887 -54.75 4.71 -9.21
N LEU A 888 -53.93 3.97 -9.95
CA LEU A 888 -52.82 3.20 -9.39
C LEU A 888 -51.73 4.09 -8.78
N LEU A 889 -51.39 5.20 -9.43
CA LEU A 889 -50.45 6.17 -8.88
C LEU A 889 -50.88 6.68 -7.50
N ARG A 890 -52.17 7.01 -7.31
CA ARG A 890 -52.73 7.42 -6.01
C ARG A 890 -52.70 6.31 -4.95
N GLN A 891 -52.78 5.04 -5.36
CA GLN A 891 -52.68 3.92 -4.42
C GLN A 891 -51.24 3.66 -3.98
N LEU A 892 -50.26 3.94 -4.84
CA LEU A 892 -48.83 3.72 -4.59
C LEU A 892 -48.13 4.93 -3.94
N GLU A 893 -48.69 6.13 -4.03
CA GLU A 893 -48.13 7.36 -3.46
C GLU A 893 -47.70 7.23 -1.97
N PRO A 894 -48.47 6.57 -1.08
CA PRO A 894 -48.07 6.39 0.32
C PRO A 894 -46.80 5.52 0.49
N THR A 895 -46.57 4.55 -0.39
CA THR A 895 -45.43 3.63 -0.28
C THR A 895 -44.11 4.29 -0.68
N MET A 896 -44.15 5.40 -1.43
CA MET A 896 -42.97 6.16 -1.87
C MET A 896 -42.18 6.78 -0.71
N THR A 897 -42.85 7.04 0.42
CA THR A 897 -42.20 7.56 1.63
C THR A 897 -41.08 6.64 2.15
N VAL A 898 -41.15 5.33 1.85
CA VAL A 898 -40.11 4.36 2.20
C VAL A 898 -38.79 4.68 1.50
N LEU A 899 -38.82 4.97 0.20
CA LEU A 899 -37.63 5.33 -0.58
C LEU A 899 -37.10 6.70 -0.15
N GLN A 900 -37.98 7.67 0.09
CA GLN A 900 -37.61 9.00 0.55
C GLN A 900 -36.93 8.96 1.92
N ASN A 901 -37.44 8.20 2.88
CA ASN A 901 -36.85 8.11 4.22
C ASN A 901 -35.50 7.38 4.24
N ARG A 902 -35.33 6.36 3.40
CA ARG A 902 -34.10 5.54 3.38
C ARG A 902 -32.98 6.12 2.54
N LEU A 903 -33.31 6.79 1.44
CA LEU A 903 -32.35 7.27 0.44
C LEU A 903 -32.34 8.79 0.26
N ASN A 904 -33.32 9.52 0.81
CA ASN A 904 -33.49 10.96 0.64
C ASN A 904 -33.64 11.39 -0.84
N ILE A 905 -34.29 10.54 -1.64
CA ILE A 905 -34.55 10.73 -3.07
C ILE A 905 -36.05 10.57 -3.31
N GLN A 906 -36.62 11.43 -4.14
CA GLN A 906 -38.01 11.36 -4.58
C GLN A 906 -38.04 11.04 -6.07
N LEU A 907 -38.81 10.01 -6.45
CA LEU A 907 -39.01 9.66 -7.86
C LEU A 907 -39.95 10.67 -8.53
N GLY A 908 -39.57 11.14 -9.71
CA GLY A 908 -40.38 12.00 -10.54
C GLY A 908 -41.61 11.29 -11.08
N GLU A 909 -42.65 12.06 -11.41
CA GLU A 909 -43.94 11.52 -11.88
C GLU A 909 -43.76 10.63 -13.13
N GLY A 910 -42.79 10.94 -14.00
CA GLY A 910 -42.52 10.18 -15.21
C GLY A 910 -41.99 8.77 -14.96
N GLU A 911 -40.99 8.63 -14.08
CA GLU A 911 -40.44 7.33 -13.66
C GLU A 911 -41.51 6.47 -12.96
N LEU A 912 -42.42 7.10 -12.21
CA LEU A 912 -43.55 6.41 -11.57
C LEU A 912 -44.54 5.83 -12.59
N TYR A 913 -44.81 6.52 -13.70
CA TYR A 913 -45.65 5.94 -14.76
C TYR A 913 -44.96 4.79 -15.50
N TYR A 914 -43.63 4.82 -15.71
CA TYR A 914 -42.90 3.67 -16.24
C TYR A 914 -42.91 2.48 -15.29
N PHE A 915 -42.81 2.72 -13.98
CA PHE A 915 -42.98 1.67 -12.99
C PHE A 915 -44.40 1.07 -13.00
N ILE A 916 -45.44 1.91 -13.14
CA ILE A 916 -46.83 1.45 -13.27
C ILE A 916 -47.03 0.63 -14.55
N ASP A 917 -46.43 1.03 -15.66
CA ASP A 917 -46.47 0.26 -16.92
C ASP A 917 -45.84 -1.12 -16.74
N MET A 918 -44.70 -1.19 -16.06
CA MET A 918 -44.06 -2.47 -15.73
C MET A 918 -44.94 -3.37 -14.86
N LEU A 919 -45.69 -2.80 -13.92
CA LEU A 919 -46.61 -3.57 -13.08
C LEU A 919 -47.82 -4.07 -13.88
N ILE A 920 -48.39 -3.23 -14.75
CA ILE A 920 -49.51 -3.61 -15.62
C ILE A 920 -49.09 -4.69 -16.61
N ASP A 921 -47.89 -4.61 -17.18
CA ASP A 921 -47.36 -5.62 -18.12
C ASP A 921 -47.17 -6.98 -17.44
N GLU A 922 -46.82 -7.01 -16.14
CA GLU A 922 -46.58 -8.26 -15.42
C GLU A 922 -47.85 -8.96 -14.95
N PHE A 923 -48.79 -8.19 -14.41
CA PHE A 923 -49.94 -8.71 -13.68
C PHE A 923 -51.28 -8.44 -14.38
N GLY A 924 -51.26 -7.72 -15.51
CA GLY A 924 -52.44 -7.45 -16.31
C GLY A 924 -53.56 -6.74 -15.53
N LYS A 925 -54.81 -7.18 -15.77
CA LYS A 925 -56.02 -6.57 -15.19
C LYS A 925 -56.22 -6.86 -13.69
N GLU A 926 -55.45 -7.77 -13.09
CA GLU A 926 -55.59 -8.15 -11.67
C GLU A 926 -55.33 -6.95 -10.74
N ILE A 927 -54.38 -6.09 -11.10
CA ILE A 927 -54.03 -4.87 -10.38
C ILE A 927 -55.14 -3.80 -10.41
N VAL A 928 -56.05 -3.84 -11.40
CA VAL A 928 -57.04 -2.77 -11.67
C VAL A 928 -58.38 -3.02 -10.97
N TYR A 929 -58.70 -4.26 -10.57
CA TYR A 929 -60.06 -4.68 -10.18
C TYR A 929 -60.32 -4.96 -8.69
N GLU A 930 -59.32 -4.93 -7.81
CA GLU A 930 -59.48 -5.34 -6.40
C GLU A 930 -60.09 -4.31 -5.42
N ARG A 931 -60.86 -3.33 -5.92
CA ARG A 931 -61.76 -2.53 -5.07
C ARG A 931 -63.21 -2.48 -5.55
N SER A 932 -63.63 -3.48 -6.33
CA SER A 932 -65.04 -3.66 -6.71
C SER A 932 -65.79 -4.67 -5.82
N ALA A 933 -65.13 -5.34 -4.88
CA ALA A 933 -65.70 -6.47 -4.11
C ALA A 933 -65.78 -6.26 -2.59
N GLN A 934 -65.50 -5.06 -2.07
CA GLN A 934 -65.81 -4.70 -0.68
C GLN A 934 -66.49 -3.33 -0.65
N ASN A 935 -67.79 -3.38 -0.92
CA ASN A 935 -68.78 -2.44 -0.42
C ASN A 935 -69.80 -3.26 0.37
#